data_AF-A0AAD5J6Y8-F1
#
_entry.id   AF-A0AAD5J6Y8-F1
#
_cell.length_a   1.000
_cell.length_b   1.000
_cell.length_c   1.000
_cell.angle_alpha   90.00
_cell.angle_beta   90.00
_cell.angle_gamma   90.00
#
_symmetry.space_group_name_H-M   'P 1'
#
loop_
_entity.id
_entity.type
_entity.pdbx_description
1 polymer ?
#
loop_
_entity_poly.entity_id
_entity_poly.type
_entity_poly.pdbx_seq_one_letter_code
_entity_poly.pdbx_strand_id
1 'polypeptide(L)'
;MGDNNIESLDRDDRESPLINRKNSKFTRSASHAQDELRSFRSFLKWVCVDQSSAWTACLSWSMFVTFALVVPALSHFLLACSSCDARHARPYDWVVQLSLSAVATLSFVCLSGFVKRFGLRRFLFFDKLCDESENVRRNYTEQLHRSLKLLSIFVLPCFLVEAAYKIWWYSSGASRIPFLGNVYLSDIVACIMELCSWLYRTTVIFLICVLFRLICHLQILRLQDFAKVFQSDSDVGTVLSEHLRIRRHLRIISHRYRAFILWALIMITGSQFASLLITTKPHAIVNIYRAGELALCSMTLVTALLMLLRSATKITHKAQGVTCLAAKWHVCATLDSFEANESETPRGPSVTARVFPSTHEDSDGDDAGDEEDDLDNSKLIPAYAYSTISFQKRQALVKYFENNRAGITVYGFTLDRSTLHTIFGSSPIGSCSKEHQKIYQEWFSFADSDGDGRITGSDAIKFFAMSNLSRQDLKPVWAIADSKRQGYLGLIEFITSMQLLSLAQAGHEITHDILNSNVDFQNLKPPVMEGLDKLLSKKRHSSKSSDADANGSSQPQSSPSAAWFSTKSSKKVSMSAVTSIIDGLKKLYIQKLKPLEVTYRFNDFVSPLLTNSDFDAKPMVMLLGQYSTGKTTFIKHLLERAHIGPEPTTDRFIVVMSGPDERSIPGNTVAVQADMPFSGLTTFGTAFLSKFECSQMPHSLLEHITFVDTPGVLSGEKQRTQRAYDFTGVTSWFAAKCDLILLLFDPHKLDVSDEFKRVISSLRGHDDKIRVVLNKADQVDTQQLMRVYGALMWSLGKVLNTPEVSRVYIGSFNDKPVNEAATGPIGKELFEREQEDLLSDLKDIPKKACDRRINEFVKRARAAKIHAYIISHLKKEMPAMIGKAKTQQRLIVNLADEFGKVQREHHLPPGDFPNVEHFKEVLSGYNFDKFEKLKPKMIQSVDDMLGYGIPDLLKNFRNPYD
;
A
#
# COMPACT_ATOMS: atom_id res chain seq x y z
N MET A 1 -59.41 31.08 24.89
CA MET A 1 -58.76 31.07 26.21
C MET A 1 -59.56 30.12 27.08
N GLY A 2 -59.13 28.90 27.36
CA GLY A 2 -57.89 28.21 26.99
C GLY A 2 -57.96 26.86 27.69
N ASP A 3 -58.05 25.79 26.90
CA ASP A 3 -57.53 24.45 27.13
C ASP A 3 -57.97 23.58 25.94
N ASN A 4 -57.21 23.72 24.85
CA ASN A 4 -57.25 22.90 23.64
C ASN A 4 -56.41 21.62 23.90
N ASN A 5 -56.61 20.43 23.36
CA ASN A 5 -57.58 19.85 22.42
C ASN A 5 -57.19 18.35 22.25
N ILE A 6 -58.18 17.47 22.06
CA ILE A 6 -58.32 16.44 20.98
C ILE A 6 -57.26 15.30 20.95
N GLU A 7 -57.64 14.04 21.25
CA GLU A 7 -58.15 12.99 20.30
C GLU A 7 -57.09 12.56 19.23
N SER A 8 -56.88 11.31 18.81
CA SER A 8 -57.61 10.03 18.90
C SER A 8 -56.93 8.97 18.00
N LEU A 9 -57.22 7.66 18.23
CA LEU A 9 -57.33 6.54 17.24
C LEU A 9 -56.03 5.94 16.62
N ASP A 10 -55.86 4.64 16.31
CA ASP A 10 -56.56 3.36 16.59
C ASP A 10 -55.71 2.18 16.03
N ARG A 11 -55.95 0.95 16.54
CA ARG A 11 -55.91 -0.42 15.90
C ARG A 11 -54.62 -1.08 15.38
N ASP A 12 -54.25 -2.24 15.96
CA ASP A 12 -54.40 -3.67 15.47
C ASP A 12 -53.24 -4.10 14.55
N ASP A 13 -52.65 -5.30 14.53
CA ASP A 13 -53.07 -6.66 14.94
C ASP A 13 -51.85 -7.62 15.03
N ARG A 14 -52.11 -8.82 15.58
CA ARG A 14 -51.31 -10.07 15.80
C ARG A 14 -50.11 -10.44 14.90
N GLU A 15 -49.05 -11.03 15.50
CA GLU A 15 -48.51 -12.40 15.20
C GLU A 15 -47.31 -12.84 16.09
N SER A 16 -47.51 -13.93 16.86
CA SER A 16 -46.66 -15.11 17.19
C SER A 16 -45.14 -15.05 17.59
N PRO A 17 -44.61 -16.07 18.32
CA PRO A 17 -43.49 -15.92 19.27
C PRO A 17 -42.12 -16.40 18.75
N LEU A 18 -41.05 -15.66 19.05
CA LEU A 18 -39.67 -16.07 18.77
C LEU A 18 -38.97 -16.69 19.99
N ILE A 19 -38.93 -18.02 19.96
CA ILE A 19 -37.75 -18.89 20.15
C ILE A 19 -36.90 -18.69 21.41
N ASN A 20 -37.17 -19.62 22.33
CA ASN A 20 -36.36 -20.12 23.42
C ASN A 20 -34.93 -20.51 22.98
N ARG A 21 -33.89 -19.85 23.49
CA ARG A 21 -32.48 -20.29 23.35
C ARG A 21 -31.92 -20.66 24.73
N LYS A 22 -32.17 -21.90 25.15
CA LYS A 22 -31.33 -22.60 26.13
C LYS A 22 -30.07 -23.08 25.41
N ASN A 23 -28.88 -22.75 25.94
CA ASN A 23 -27.81 -23.73 26.15
C ASN A 23 -26.73 -23.24 27.12
N SER A 24 -26.49 -24.13 28.10
CA SER A 24 -25.44 -24.28 29.12
C SER A 24 -24.93 -23.06 29.92
N LYS A 25 -25.42 -23.02 31.17
CA LYS A 25 -24.66 -22.58 32.35
C LYS A 25 -23.32 -23.33 32.42
N PHE A 26 -22.19 -22.64 32.29
CA PHE A 26 -20.94 -23.07 32.93
C PHE A 26 -20.95 -22.54 34.37
N THR A 27 -20.93 -23.46 35.32
CA THR A 27 -20.75 -23.20 36.76
C THR A 27 -19.41 -22.52 37.00
N ARG A 28 -19.49 -21.24 37.38
CA ARG A 28 -18.36 -20.34 37.68
C ARG A 28 -17.74 -20.73 39.03
N SER A 29 -16.60 -21.41 39.04
CA SER A 29 -15.79 -21.53 40.27
C SER A 29 -15.05 -20.21 40.50
N ALA A 30 -15.44 -19.50 41.56
CA ALA A 30 -14.83 -18.23 41.95
C ALA A 30 -13.50 -18.50 42.68
N SER A 31 -12.38 -18.48 41.96
CA SER A 31 -11.08 -18.21 42.58
C SER A 31 -11.11 -16.76 43.10
N HIS A 32 -10.77 -16.54 44.37
CA HIS A 32 -10.69 -15.18 44.91
C HIS A 32 -9.58 -14.41 44.19
N ALA A 33 -9.95 -13.31 43.51
CA ALA A 33 -9.07 -12.50 42.68
C ALA A 33 -7.83 -11.89 43.39
N GLN A 34 -7.71 -12.04 44.70
CA GLN A 34 -6.58 -11.59 45.51
C GLN A 34 -5.48 -12.65 45.71
N ASP A 35 -5.78 -13.94 45.53
CA ASP A 35 -4.78 -15.00 45.71
C ASP A 35 -3.80 -15.10 44.53
N GLU A 36 -4.26 -14.82 43.31
CA GLU A 36 -3.46 -14.92 42.06
C GLU A 36 -2.26 -13.94 42.03
N LEU A 37 -2.34 -12.81 42.76
CA LEU A 37 -1.31 -11.76 42.80
C LEU A 37 -0.48 -11.76 44.08
N ARG A 38 -0.76 -12.65 45.05
CA ARG A 38 -0.12 -12.61 46.37
C ARG A 38 1.38 -12.86 46.29
N SER A 39 1.80 -13.89 45.54
CA SER A 39 3.23 -14.21 45.33
C SER A 39 3.98 -13.07 44.61
N PHE A 40 3.35 -12.46 43.60
CA PHE A 40 3.93 -11.38 42.82
C PHE A 40 4.06 -10.07 43.63
N ARG A 41 3.06 -9.72 44.45
CA ARG A 41 3.15 -8.56 45.35
C ARG A 41 4.18 -8.76 46.46
N SER A 42 4.26 -9.96 47.03
CA SER A 42 5.32 -10.30 48.00
C SER A 42 6.71 -10.15 47.38
N PHE A 43 6.87 -10.58 46.12
CA PHE A 43 8.10 -10.37 45.36
C PHE A 43 8.43 -8.88 45.14
N LEU A 44 7.47 -8.06 44.67
CA LEU A 44 7.70 -6.62 44.49
C LEU A 44 8.04 -5.90 45.79
N LYS A 45 7.46 -6.33 46.92
CA LYS A 45 7.81 -5.84 48.25
C LYS A 45 9.23 -6.23 48.64
N TRP A 46 9.63 -7.47 48.38
CA TRP A 46 10.99 -7.96 48.61
C TRP A 46 12.03 -7.19 47.80
N VAL A 47 11.75 -6.87 46.53
CA VAL A 47 12.63 -6.05 45.67
C VAL A 47 12.54 -4.54 45.98
N CYS A 48 11.64 -4.10 46.87
CA CYS A 48 11.40 -2.68 47.21
C CYS A 48 10.90 -1.82 46.03
N VAL A 49 10.12 -2.42 45.12
CA VAL A 49 9.57 -1.75 43.92
C VAL A 49 8.03 -1.65 43.98
N ASP A 50 7.42 -2.10 45.08
CA ASP A 50 5.96 -2.00 45.28
C ASP A 50 5.52 -0.53 45.46
N GLN A 51 4.62 -0.05 44.59
CA GLN A 51 4.04 1.30 44.62
C GLN A 51 2.52 1.27 44.86
N SER A 52 2.03 0.22 45.51
CA SER A 52 0.59 0.01 45.76
C SER A 52 -0.03 1.01 46.75
N SER A 53 0.75 1.63 47.64
CA SER A 53 0.30 2.68 48.56
C SER A 53 1.22 3.90 48.49
N ALA A 54 0.77 5.06 48.98
CA ALA A 54 1.58 6.28 49.00
C ALA A 54 2.88 6.10 49.81
N TRP A 55 2.80 5.36 50.92
CA TRP A 55 3.96 5.02 51.75
C TRP A 55 4.95 4.09 51.04
N THR A 56 4.47 3.00 50.42
CA THR A 56 5.35 2.08 49.68
C THR A 56 5.93 2.71 48.43
N ALA A 57 5.20 3.61 47.76
CA ALA A 57 5.72 4.40 46.66
C ALA A 57 6.85 5.35 47.11
N CYS A 58 6.69 6.05 48.24
CA CYS A 58 7.76 6.89 48.81
C CYS A 58 9.00 6.06 49.15
N LEU A 59 8.82 4.90 49.79
CA LEU A 59 9.90 3.97 50.10
C LEU A 59 10.61 3.47 48.84
N SER A 60 9.85 3.10 47.80
CA SER A 60 10.37 2.64 46.52
C SER A 60 11.19 3.71 45.81
N TRP A 61 10.73 4.96 45.78
CA TRP A 61 11.49 6.08 45.20
C TRP A 61 12.76 6.39 45.99
N SER A 62 12.71 6.31 47.33
CA SER A 62 13.89 6.48 48.20
C SER A 62 14.95 5.40 47.93
N MET A 63 14.54 4.13 47.87
CA MET A 63 15.42 3.00 47.56
C MET A 63 16.00 3.10 46.15
N PHE A 64 15.19 3.52 45.18
CA PHE A 64 15.64 3.75 43.82
C PHE A 64 16.71 4.84 43.74
N VAL A 65 16.47 6.02 44.33
CA VAL A 65 17.47 7.11 44.33
C VAL A 65 18.77 6.65 45.00
N THR A 66 18.66 5.92 46.11
CA THR A 66 19.81 5.42 46.86
C THR A 66 20.63 4.42 46.04
N PHE A 67 20.03 3.32 45.59
CA PHE A 67 20.76 2.22 44.95
C PHE A 67 20.99 2.39 43.45
N ALA A 68 20.17 3.17 42.75
CA ALA A 68 20.32 3.36 41.30
C ALA A 68 21.11 4.62 40.92
N LEU A 69 21.21 5.64 41.80
CA LEU A 69 21.88 6.91 41.48
C LEU A 69 22.97 7.27 42.48
N VAL A 70 22.66 7.30 43.78
CA VAL A 70 23.59 7.79 44.81
C VAL A 70 24.77 6.83 45.02
N VAL A 71 24.53 5.55 45.29
CA VAL A 71 25.61 4.56 45.49
C VAL A 71 26.54 4.44 44.28
N PRO A 72 26.05 4.37 43.03
CA PRO A 72 26.90 4.38 41.83
C PRO A 72 27.74 5.65 41.67
N ALA A 73 27.15 6.82 41.93
CA ALA A 73 27.87 8.09 41.87
C ALA A 73 28.95 8.18 42.95
N LEU A 74 28.62 7.78 44.19
CA LEU A 74 29.58 7.74 45.28
C LEU A 74 30.72 6.74 45.00
N SER A 75 30.41 5.55 44.47
CA SER A 75 31.41 4.58 44.04
C SER A 75 32.35 5.20 42.99
N HIS A 76 31.81 5.86 41.96
CA HIS A 76 32.62 6.49 40.93
C HIS A 76 33.50 7.63 41.46
N PHE A 77 32.95 8.55 42.26
CA PHE A 77 33.66 9.77 42.68
C PHE A 77 34.52 9.60 43.93
N LEU A 78 34.11 8.76 44.90
CA LEU A 78 34.87 8.55 46.14
C LEU A 78 35.96 7.48 45.98
N LEU A 79 35.79 6.53 45.07
CA LEU A 79 36.80 5.47 44.78
C LEU A 79 37.68 5.80 43.57
N ALA A 80 37.43 6.92 42.87
CA ALA A 80 38.34 7.48 41.89
C ALA A 80 39.58 8.06 42.57
N CYS A 81 40.44 7.17 43.06
CA CYS A 81 41.72 7.55 43.65
C CYS A 81 42.73 7.83 42.53
N SER A 82 43.18 9.08 42.44
CA SER A 82 44.20 9.54 41.49
C SER A 82 45.59 8.93 41.75
N SER A 83 45.79 8.21 42.86
CA SER A 83 47.05 7.60 43.29
C SER A 83 46.98 6.08 43.48
N CYS A 84 46.05 5.39 42.82
CA CYS A 84 45.95 3.92 42.86
C CYS A 84 47.05 3.22 42.03
N ASP A 85 47.49 2.03 42.49
CA ASP A 85 48.43 1.18 41.74
C ASP A 85 47.87 0.83 40.36
N ALA A 86 48.72 0.75 39.33
CA ALA A 86 48.31 0.46 37.96
C ALA A 86 47.50 -0.85 37.80
N ARG A 87 47.58 -1.80 38.74
CA ARG A 87 46.78 -3.04 38.73
C ARG A 87 45.32 -2.84 39.17
N HIS A 88 45.01 -1.74 39.87
CA HIS A 88 43.70 -1.45 40.46
C HIS A 88 42.98 -0.24 39.84
N ALA A 89 43.35 0.15 38.61
CA ALA A 89 42.61 1.17 37.87
C ALA A 89 41.32 0.60 37.26
N ARG A 90 40.19 1.30 37.40
CA ARG A 90 38.90 0.97 36.74
C ARG A 90 38.61 1.91 35.57
N PRO A 91 39.28 1.77 34.40
CA PRO A 91 39.18 2.72 33.30
C PRO A 91 37.79 2.75 32.62
N TYR A 92 36.99 1.70 32.78
CA TYR A 92 35.67 1.55 32.15
C TYR A 92 34.48 1.77 33.10
N ASP A 93 34.74 2.03 34.40
CA ASP A 93 33.70 2.12 35.43
C ASP A 93 32.65 3.19 35.11
N TRP A 94 33.05 4.35 34.60
CA TRP A 94 32.09 5.42 34.26
C TRP A 94 31.06 4.98 33.21
N VAL A 95 31.44 4.17 32.22
CA VAL A 95 30.51 3.63 31.21
C VAL A 95 29.59 2.60 31.83
N VAL A 96 30.12 1.73 32.69
CA VAL A 96 29.34 0.70 33.41
C VAL A 96 28.29 1.35 34.31
N GLN A 97 28.70 2.29 35.16
CA GLN A 97 27.80 2.97 36.07
C GLN A 97 26.75 3.80 35.32
N LEU A 98 27.14 4.55 34.28
CA LEU A 98 26.22 5.39 33.53
C LEU A 98 25.21 4.55 32.74
N SER A 99 25.66 3.51 32.03
CA SER A 99 24.78 2.69 31.19
C SER A 99 23.79 1.86 32.02
N LEU A 100 24.25 1.20 33.09
CA LEU A 100 23.39 0.41 33.97
C LEU A 100 22.39 1.29 34.72
N SER A 101 22.82 2.45 35.22
CA SER A 101 21.94 3.37 35.96
C SER A 101 20.94 4.07 35.03
N ALA A 102 21.33 4.41 33.80
CA ALA A 102 20.41 5.03 32.84
C ALA A 102 19.30 4.06 32.38
N VAL A 103 19.64 2.80 32.08
CA VAL A 103 18.65 1.78 31.70
C VAL A 103 17.79 1.35 32.89
N ALA A 104 18.35 1.28 34.10
CA ALA A 104 17.58 1.04 35.33
C ALA A 104 16.61 2.21 35.62
N THR A 105 17.03 3.45 35.38
CA THR A 105 16.17 4.64 35.51
C THR A 105 15.01 4.61 34.53
N LEU A 106 15.30 4.33 33.25
CA LEU A 106 14.27 4.16 32.22
C LEU A 106 13.27 3.07 32.63
N SER A 107 13.76 1.94 33.14
CA SER A 107 12.95 0.80 33.58
C SER A 107 12.08 1.13 34.79
N PHE A 108 12.63 1.82 35.80
CA PHE A 108 11.90 2.21 37.00
C PHE A 108 10.84 3.29 36.73
N VAL A 109 11.17 4.34 35.96
CA VAL A 109 10.22 5.40 35.60
C VAL A 109 9.08 4.84 34.76
N CYS A 110 9.38 3.93 33.84
CA CYS A 110 8.39 3.21 33.04
C CYS A 110 7.43 2.41 33.93
N LEU A 111 7.98 1.60 34.84
CA LEU A 111 7.20 0.80 35.78
C LEU A 111 6.34 1.68 36.71
N SER A 112 6.92 2.74 37.28
CA SER A 112 6.21 3.68 38.16
C SER A 112 5.08 4.41 37.43
N GLY A 113 5.34 4.86 36.19
CA GLY A 113 4.32 5.47 35.34
C GLY A 113 3.15 4.54 35.05
N PHE A 114 3.41 3.25 34.83
CA PHE A 114 2.36 2.26 34.61
C PHE A 114 1.57 1.94 35.87
N VAL A 115 2.24 1.74 37.01
CA VAL A 115 1.56 1.46 38.28
C VAL A 115 0.72 2.66 38.72
N LYS A 116 1.22 3.89 38.58
CA LYS A 116 0.46 5.11 38.91
C LYS A 116 -0.74 5.35 37.99
N ARG A 117 -0.58 5.13 36.68
CA ARG A 117 -1.61 5.44 35.68
C ARG A 117 -2.70 4.37 35.57
N PHE A 118 -2.35 3.09 35.75
CA PHE A 118 -3.27 1.98 35.53
C PHE A 118 -3.53 1.16 36.80
N GLY A 119 -2.57 1.09 37.73
CA GLY A 119 -2.58 0.12 38.82
C GLY A 119 -2.09 -1.27 38.35
N LEU A 120 -1.45 -2.02 39.24
CA LEU A 120 -0.78 -3.28 38.92
C LEU A 120 -1.70 -4.33 38.28
N ARG A 121 -2.97 -4.39 38.71
CA ARG A 121 -3.97 -5.36 38.23
C ARG A 121 -4.42 -5.06 36.79
N ARG A 122 -4.72 -3.80 36.48
CA ARG A 122 -5.08 -3.36 35.11
C ARG A 122 -3.90 -3.40 34.16
N PHE A 123 -2.71 -3.15 34.70
CA PHE A 123 -1.47 -3.20 33.93
C PHE A 123 -1.19 -4.61 33.40
N LEU A 124 -1.32 -5.62 34.26
CA LEU A 124 -1.19 -7.04 33.91
C LEU A 124 -2.46 -7.65 33.30
N PHE A 125 -3.48 -6.84 33.01
CA PHE A 125 -4.76 -7.27 32.43
C PHE A 125 -5.57 -8.30 33.24
N PHE A 126 -5.25 -8.51 34.53
CA PHE A 126 -6.01 -9.40 35.42
C PHE A 126 -7.48 -9.01 35.57
N ASP A 127 -7.83 -7.72 35.47
CA ASP A 127 -9.23 -7.27 35.52
C ASP A 127 -10.08 -7.82 34.35
N LYS A 128 -9.46 -8.08 33.19
CA LYS A 128 -10.12 -8.62 32.01
C LYS A 128 -10.00 -10.13 31.87
N LEU A 129 -9.16 -10.75 32.70
CA LEU A 129 -8.90 -12.19 32.66
C LEU A 129 -10.12 -13.01 33.15
N CYS A 130 -11.02 -12.38 33.92
CA CYS A 130 -12.27 -12.98 34.38
C CYS A 130 -13.30 -13.22 33.26
N ASP A 131 -13.13 -12.56 32.11
CA ASP A 131 -13.99 -12.67 30.94
C ASP A 131 -13.40 -13.62 29.88
N GLU A 132 -12.22 -14.20 30.14
CA GLU A 132 -11.48 -15.10 29.24
C GLU A 132 -11.69 -16.58 29.63
N SER A 133 -11.27 -17.50 28.76
CA SER A 133 -11.41 -18.95 28.98
C SER A 133 -10.67 -19.44 30.24
N GLU A 134 -11.16 -20.52 30.85
CA GLU A 134 -10.49 -21.11 32.01
C GLU A 134 -9.06 -21.60 31.69
N ASN A 135 -8.83 -22.04 30.45
CA ASN A 135 -7.52 -22.46 29.96
C ASN A 135 -6.54 -21.28 29.88
N VAL A 136 -6.95 -20.13 29.36
CA VAL A 136 -6.12 -18.90 29.34
C VAL A 136 -5.79 -18.44 30.74
N ARG A 137 -6.78 -18.48 31.66
CA ARG A 137 -6.57 -18.08 33.05
C ARG A 137 -5.56 -18.97 33.77
N ARG A 138 -5.69 -20.30 33.64
CA ARG A 138 -4.77 -21.27 34.27
C ARG A 138 -3.35 -21.12 33.72
N ASN A 139 -3.20 -21.14 32.41
CA ASN A 139 -1.90 -21.06 31.74
C ASN A 139 -1.22 -19.72 31.99
N TYR A 140 -1.96 -18.61 32.06
CA TYR A 140 -1.40 -17.31 32.40
C TYR A 140 -0.89 -17.24 33.85
N THR A 141 -1.60 -17.88 34.79
CA THR A 141 -1.21 -17.92 36.21
C THR A 141 0.02 -18.81 36.42
N GLU A 142 0.08 -19.96 35.76
CA GLU A 142 1.29 -20.81 35.72
C GLU A 142 2.47 -20.05 35.11
N GLN A 143 2.23 -19.32 34.00
CA GLN A 143 3.26 -18.52 33.36
C GLN A 143 3.74 -17.37 34.23
N LEU A 144 2.90 -16.73 35.03
CA LEU A 144 3.31 -15.71 36.00
C LEU A 144 4.35 -16.29 36.97
N HIS A 145 4.11 -17.49 37.49
CA HIS A 145 5.04 -18.15 38.41
C HIS A 145 6.35 -18.56 37.71
N ARG A 146 6.27 -19.10 36.48
CA ARG A 146 7.45 -19.42 35.64
C ARG A 146 8.27 -18.17 35.30
N SER A 147 7.59 -17.06 35.01
CA SER A 147 8.20 -15.76 34.70
C SER A 147 8.98 -15.17 35.89
N LEU A 148 8.48 -15.35 37.11
CA LEU A 148 9.20 -14.98 38.33
C LEU A 148 10.43 -15.86 38.57
N LYS A 149 10.36 -17.17 38.29
CA LYS A 149 11.54 -18.05 38.36
C LYS A 149 12.61 -17.67 37.34
N LEU A 150 12.21 -17.30 36.12
CA LEU A 150 13.13 -16.82 35.07
C LEU A 150 13.91 -15.58 35.50
N LEU A 151 13.29 -14.65 36.23
CA LEU A 151 13.99 -13.49 36.78
C LEU A 151 15.15 -13.92 37.70
N SER A 152 14.94 -14.94 38.54
CA SER A 152 15.99 -15.50 39.39
C SER A 152 17.09 -16.18 38.57
N ILE A 153 16.74 -16.88 37.48
CA ILE A 153 17.69 -17.59 36.60
C ILE A 153 18.64 -16.61 35.89
N PHE A 154 18.19 -15.41 35.54
CA PHE A 154 19.06 -14.41 34.89
C PHE A 154 19.85 -13.56 35.90
N VAL A 155 19.22 -13.18 37.02
CA VAL A 155 19.85 -12.29 38.01
C VAL A 155 20.90 -13.03 38.85
N LEU A 156 20.64 -14.26 39.27
CA LEU A 156 21.50 -14.98 40.21
C LEU A 156 22.90 -15.29 39.63
N PRO A 157 23.06 -15.85 38.42
CA PRO A 157 24.39 -16.14 37.87
C PRO A 157 25.19 -14.86 37.63
N CYS A 158 24.55 -13.82 37.09
CA CYS A 158 25.22 -12.53 36.86
C CYS A 158 25.65 -11.90 38.20
N PHE A 159 24.83 -12.01 39.25
CA PHE A 159 25.17 -11.55 40.60
C PHE A 159 26.33 -12.35 41.21
N LEU A 160 26.37 -13.67 41.05
CA LEU A 160 27.46 -14.50 41.56
C LEU A 160 28.80 -14.15 40.90
N VAL A 161 28.80 -13.88 39.59
CA VAL A 161 30.01 -13.50 38.87
C VAL A 161 30.47 -12.08 39.28
N GLU A 162 29.55 -11.13 39.43
CA GLU A 162 29.85 -9.77 39.93
C GLU A 162 30.35 -9.82 41.38
N ALA A 163 29.73 -10.63 42.24
CA ALA A 163 30.15 -10.84 43.62
C ALA A 163 31.56 -11.41 43.71
N ALA A 164 31.87 -12.45 42.92
CA ALA A 164 33.21 -13.00 42.85
C ALA A 164 34.24 -11.95 42.40
N TYR A 165 33.90 -11.14 41.39
CA TYR A 165 34.77 -10.07 40.89
C TYR A 165 35.01 -8.98 41.94
N LYS A 166 33.96 -8.47 42.59
CA LYS A 166 34.06 -7.41 43.60
C LYS A 166 34.73 -7.90 44.87
N ILE A 167 34.41 -9.10 45.34
CA ILE A 167 35.08 -9.71 46.51
C ILE A 167 36.57 -9.88 46.22
N TRP A 168 36.94 -10.41 45.05
CA TRP A 168 38.34 -10.49 44.64
C TRP A 168 39.03 -9.12 44.61
N TRP A 169 38.38 -8.09 44.05
CA TRP A 169 38.91 -6.73 43.97
C TRP A 169 39.15 -6.10 45.35
N TYR A 170 38.15 -6.15 46.23
CA TYR A 170 38.24 -5.58 47.58
C TYR A 170 39.18 -6.38 48.50
N SER A 171 39.24 -7.71 48.36
CA SER A 171 40.19 -8.55 49.11
C SER A 171 41.63 -8.41 48.65
N SER A 172 41.87 -8.12 47.37
CA SER A 172 43.22 -7.92 46.80
C SER A 172 43.79 -6.52 47.06
N GLY A 173 42.93 -5.53 47.35
CA GLY A 173 43.28 -4.11 47.48
C GLY A 173 43.06 -3.50 48.88
N ALA A 174 42.96 -4.32 49.93
CA ALA A 174 42.38 -4.06 51.25
C ALA A 174 43.03 -2.97 52.15
N SER A 175 43.53 -1.85 51.62
CA SER A 175 44.27 -0.85 52.42
C SER A 175 44.05 0.63 52.06
N ARG A 176 43.03 1.01 51.27
CA ARG A 176 42.96 2.39 50.72
C ARG A 176 41.65 3.18 50.87
N ILE A 177 40.66 2.74 51.66
CA ILE A 177 39.40 3.52 51.89
C ILE A 177 39.17 3.78 53.39
N PRO A 178 39.48 4.99 53.90
CA PRO A 178 39.35 5.30 55.33
C PRO A 178 38.03 6.03 55.65
N PHE A 179 36.86 5.42 55.41
CA PHE A 179 35.57 6.10 55.64
C PHE A 179 35.01 5.91 57.07
N LEU A 180 35.41 4.85 57.80
CA LEU A 180 34.76 4.42 59.06
C LEU A 180 35.74 4.10 60.22
N GLY A 181 36.99 4.59 60.16
CA GLY A 181 37.99 4.38 61.23
C GLY A 181 38.63 2.98 61.27
N ASN A 182 37.97 1.94 60.76
CA ASN A 182 38.53 0.62 60.50
C ASN A 182 38.49 0.30 59.00
N VAL A 183 39.66 0.08 58.39
CA VAL A 183 39.85 -0.10 56.94
C VAL A 183 39.11 -1.34 56.43
N TYR A 184 39.16 -2.46 57.16
CA TYR A 184 38.46 -3.69 56.78
C TYR A 184 36.94 -3.54 56.83
N LEU A 185 36.43 -2.82 57.84
CA LEU A 185 34.99 -2.57 57.97
C LEU A 185 34.48 -1.66 56.84
N SER A 186 35.27 -0.65 56.47
CA SER A 186 34.96 0.27 55.37
C SER A 186 34.90 -0.45 54.02
N ASP A 187 35.87 -1.31 53.73
CA ASP A 187 35.93 -2.08 52.48
C ASP A 187 34.78 -3.11 52.37
N ILE A 188 34.43 -3.78 53.48
CA ILE A 188 33.29 -4.71 53.53
C ILE A 188 31.97 -3.96 53.28
N VAL A 189 31.77 -2.82 53.93
CA VAL A 189 30.53 -2.03 53.77
C VAL A 189 30.42 -1.46 52.34
N ALA A 190 31.52 -0.96 51.76
CA ALA A 190 31.55 -0.47 50.38
C ALA A 190 31.25 -1.60 49.36
N CYS A 191 31.85 -2.78 49.55
CA CYS A 191 31.59 -3.95 48.72
C CYS A 191 30.12 -4.39 48.79
N ILE A 192 29.55 -4.48 49.99
CA ILE A 192 28.13 -4.83 50.18
C ILE A 192 27.22 -3.79 49.51
N MET A 193 27.49 -2.50 49.67
CA MET A 193 26.67 -1.45 49.05
C MET A 193 26.75 -1.47 47.51
N GLU A 194 27.93 -1.67 46.93
CA GLU A 194 28.09 -1.83 45.47
C GLU A 194 27.34 -3.05 44.94
N LEU A 195 27.44 -4.19 45.63
CA LEU A 195 26.73 -5.42 45.26
C LEU A 195 25.22 -5.27 45.38
N CYS A 196 24.71 -4.65 46.44
CA CYS A 196 23.29 -4.34 46.59
C CYS A 196 22.81 -3.37 45.50
N SER A 197 23.60 -2.35 45.16
CA SER A 197 23.29 -1.40 44.08
C SER A 197 23.23 -2.08 42.71
N TRP A 198 24.19 -2.95 42.41
CA TRP A 198 24.22 -3.70 41.17
C TRP A 198 23.03 -4.68 41.10
N LEU A 199 22.77 -5.44 42.17
CA LEU A 199 21.65 -6.38 42.26
C LEU A 199 20.30 -5.68 42.08
N TYR A 200 20.12 -4.51 42.71
CA TYR A 200 18.90 -3.73 42.57
C TYR A 200 18.68 -3.25 41.12
N ARG A 201 19.71 -2.65 40.49
CA ARG A 201 19.62 -2.14 39.12
C ARG A 201 19.32 -3.25 38.11
N THR A 202 20.00 -4.38 38.22
CA THR A 202 19.79 -5.54 37.32
C THR A 202 18.42 -6.16 37.52
N THR A 203 17.96 -6.29 38.77
CA THR A 203 16.62 -6.80 39.07
C THR A 203 15.52 -5.89 38.50
N VAL A 204 15.65 -4.57 38.60
CA VAL A 204 14.68 -3.61 38.04
C VAL A 204 14.63 -3.68 36.51
N ILE A 205 15.77 -3.80 35.83
CA ILE A 205 15.85 -3.94 34.37
C ILE A 205 15.17 -5.24 33.93
N PHE A 206 15.53 -6.38 34.53
CA PHE A 206 14.92 -7.65 34.14
C PHE A 206 13.45 -7.75 34.53
N LEU A 207 13.02 -7.10 35.62
CA LEU A 207 11.63 -7.07 36.04
C LEU A 207 10.72 -6.48 34.95
N ILE A 208 11.07 -5.33 34.36
CA ILE A 208 10.24 -4.75 33.29
C ILE A 208 10.26 -5.60 32.02
N CYS A 209 11.39 -6.24 31.69
CA CYS A 209 11.50 -7.17 30.57
C CYS A 209 10.62 -8.42 30.76
N VAL A 210 10.60 -8.97 31.96
CA VAL A 210 9.75 -10.12 32.34
C VAL A 210 8.27 -9.72 32.33
N LEU A 211 7.91 -8.53 32.83
CA LEU A 211 6.54 -8.04 32.77
C LEU A 211 6.05 -7.84 31.34
N PHE A 212 6.91 -7.31 30.47
CA PHE A 212 6.62 -7.23 29.04
C PHE A 212 6.44 -8.62 28.42
N ARG A 213 7.36 -9.56 28.68
CA ARG A 213 7.24 -10.97 28.22
C ARG A 213 5.94 -11.62 28.68
N LEU A 214 5.53 -11.38 29.92
CA LEU A 214 4.30 -11.93 30.49
C LEU A 214 3.04 -11.37 29.80
N ILE A 215 2.96 -10.04 29.60
CA ILE A 215 1.86 -9.41 28.86
C ILE A 215 1.83 -9.90 27.42
N CYS A 216 3.00 -10.11 26.84
CA CYS A 216 3.15 -10.65 25.50
C CYS A 216 2.63 -12.09 25.40
N HIS A 217 2.96 -12.93 26.38
CA HIS A 217 2.49 -14.31 26.45
C HIS A 217 0.97 -14.40 26.59
N LEU A 218 0.33 -13.49 27.35
CA LEU A 218 -1.14 -13.42 27.41
C LEU A 218 -1.77 -13.21 26.03
N GLN A 219 -1.14 -12.41 25.16
CA GLN A 219 -1.66 -12.22 23.80
C GLN A 219 -1.46 -13.45 22.91
N ILE A 220 -0.40 -14.23 23.15
CA ILE A 220 -0.18 -15.51 22.47
C ILE A 220 -1.28 -16.51 22.86
N LEU A 221 -1.59 -16.63 24.16
CA LEU A 221 -2.67 -17.49 24.64
C LEU A 221 -4.03 -17.08 24.03
N ARG A 222 -4.30 -15.77 23.91
CA ARG A 222 -5.50 -15.26 23.24
C ARG A 222 -5.54 -15.57 21.75
N LEU A 223 -4.41 -15.49 21.05
CA LEU A 223 -4.31 -15.86 19.64
C LEU A 223 -4.51 -17.36 19.43
N GLN A 224 -4.02 -18.20 20.36
CA GLN A 224 -4.25 -19.65 20.35
C GLN A 224 -5.71 -20.00 20.63
N ASP A 225 -6.37 -19.34 21.58
CA ASP A 225 -7.80 -19.55 21.82
C ASP A 225 -8.67 -19.01 20.68
N PHE A 226 -8.28 -17.90 20.05
CA PHE A 226 -8.90 -17.44 18.81
C PHE A 226 -8.79 -18.46 17.68
N ALA A 227 -7.68 -19.20 17.60
CA ALA A 227 -7.55 -20.29 16.64
C ALA A 227 -8.57 -21.41 16.86
N LYS A 228 -8.97 -21.67 18.11
CA LYS A 228 -10.02 -22.64 18.44
C LYS A 228 -11.41 -22.15 18.06
N VAL A 229 -11.66 -20.83 18.02
CA VAL A 229 -12.95 -20.27 17.57
C VAL A 229 -13.23 -20.62 16.11
N PHE A 230 -12.21 -20.71 15.26
CA PHE A 230 -12.36 -21.21 13.88
C PHE A 230 -12.82 -22.67 13.81
N GLN A 231 -12.64 -23.46 14.87
CA GLN A 231 -13.06 -24.86 14.97
C GLN A 231 -14.51 -25.00 15.46
N SER A 232 -15.03 -24.03 16.21
CA SER A 232 -16.35 -24.13 16.88
C SER A 232 -17.45 -23.29 16.23
N ASP A 233 -17.15 -22.11 15.69
CA ASP A 233 -18.15 -21.16 15.18
C ASP A 233 -18.05 -20.94 13.66
N SER A 234 -19.18 -21.07 12.96
CA SER A 234 -19.29 -20.89 11.51
C SER A 234 -19.64 -19.47 11.06
N ASP A 235 -19.87 -18.53 11.99
CA ASP A 235 -20.23 -17.16 11.67
C ASP A 235 -19.01 -16.25 11.48
N VAL A 236 -18.93 -15.61 10.31
CA VAL A 236 -17.85 -14.68 9.95
C VAL A 236 -17.88 -13.42 10.82
N GLY A 237 -19.06 -13.00 11.27
CA GLY A 237 -19.24 -11.81 12.11
C GLY A 237 -18.58 -11.94 13.48
N THR A 238 -18.74 -13.10 14.13
CA THR A 238 -18.10 -13.38 15.44
C THR A 238 -16.59 -13.42 15.31
N VAL A 239 -16.05 -14.11 14.29
CA VAL A 239 -14.60 -14.20 14.03
C VAL A 239 -13.98 -12.82 13.78
N LEU A 240 -14.65 -11.97 12.99
CA LEU A 240 -14.20 -10.60 12.75
C LEU A 240 -14.21 -9.76 14.04
N SER A 241 -15.26 -9.89 14.87
CA SER A 241 -15.38 -9.15 16.12
C SER A 241 -14.28 -9.53 17.13
N GLU A 242 -13.93 -10.81 17.23
CA GLU A 242 -12.85 -11.30 18.09
C GLU A 242 -11.47 -10.89 17.56
N HIS A 243 -11.26 -10.93 16.24
CA HIS A 243 -10.04 -10.41 15.65
C HIS A 243 -9.85 -8.91 15.91
N LEU A 244 -10.91 -8.10 15.78
CA LEU A 244 -10.87 -6.67 16.09
C LEU A 244 -10.58 -6.41 17.58
N ARG A 245 -11.11 -7.26 18.48
CA ARG A 245 -10.80 -7.22 19.92
C ARG A 245 -9.31 -7.46 20.20
N ILE A 246 -8.72 -8.49 19.60
CA ILE A 246 -7.29 -8.81 19.72
C ILE A 246 -6.44 -7.65 19.18
N ARG A 247 -6.80 -7.11 18.01
CA ARG A 247 -6.08 -5.99 17.41
C ARG A 247 -6.12 -4.73 18.29
N ARG A 248 -7.27 -4.43 18.90
CA ARG A 248 -7.39 -3.32 19.86
C ARG A 248 -6.45 -3.52 21.05
N HIS A 249 -6.35 -4.73 21.57
CA HIS A 249 -5.44 -5.05 22.68
C HIS A 249 -3.95 -4.92 22.28
N LEU A 250 -3.56 -5.45 21.10
CA LEU A 250 -2.20 -5.29 20.57
C LEU A 250 -1.84 -3.81 20.35
N ARG A 251 -2.77 -2.99 19.86
CA ARG A 251 -2.57 -1.54 19.69
C ARG A 251 -2.36 -0.82 21.02
N ILE A 252 -3.13 -1.18 22.04
CA ILE A 252 -2.98 -0.63 23.40
C ILE A 252 -1.61 -1.01 23.98
N ILE A 253 -1.19 -2.27 23.84
CA ILE A 253 0.11 -2.76 24.33
C ILE A 253 1.26 -2.07 23.59
N SER A 254 1.21 -2.02 22.26
CA SER A 254 2.18 -1.30 21.43
C SER A 254 2.29 0.17 21.86
N HIS A 255 1.18 0.88 22.04
CA HIS A 255 1.21 2.28 22.47
C HIS A 255 1.84 2.47 23.87
N ARG A 256 1.57 1.55 24.82
CA ARG A 256 2.14 1.62 26.17
C ARG A 256 3.66 1.42 26.18
N TYR A 257 4.16 0.49 25.37
CA TYR A 257 5.58 0.09 25.39
C TYR A 257 6.44 0.71 24.28
N ARG A 258 5.85 1.35 23.27
CA ARG A 258 6.59 1.91 22.13
C ARG A 258 7.69 2.88 22.52
N ALA A 259 7.39 3.80 23.45
CA ALA A 259 8.40 4.75 23.94
C ALA A 259 9.51 4.01 24.69
N PHE A 260 9.14 3.06 25.57
CA PHE A 260 10.10 2.29 26.36
C PHE A 260 11.02 1.43 25.48
N ILE A 261 10.48 0.68 24.50
CA ILE A 261 11.26 -0.16 23.59
C ILE A 261 12.22 0.70 22.76
N LEU A 262 11.78 1.86 22.27
CA LEU A 262 12.62 2.76 21.48
C LEU A 262 13.77 3.33 22.34
N TRP A 263 13.47 3.86 23.52
CA TRP A 263 14.50 4.40 24.40
C TRP A 263 15.45 3.32 24.90
N ALA A 264 14.96 2.11 25.19
CA ALA A 264 15.80 0.98 25.57
C ALA A 264 16.74 0.57 24.43
N LEU A 265 16.25 0.49 23.19
CA LEU A 265 17.07 0.22 22.00
C LEU A 265 18.16 1.28 21.83
N ILE A 266 17.81 2.57 21.87
CA ILE A 266 18.77 3.68 21.70
C ILE A 266 19.84 3.66 22.79
N MET A 267 19.43 3.56 24.06
CA MET A 267 20.34 3.62 25.21
C MET A 267 21.26 2.40 25.26
N ILE A 268 20.73 1.20 25.01
CA ILE A 268 21.51 -0.04 25.03
C ILE A 268 22.47 -0.07 23.84
N THR A 269 22.02 0.24 22.61
CA THR A 269 22.91 0.30 21.44
C THR A 269 23.97 1.38 21.59
N GLY A 270 23.62 2.57 22.10
CA GLY A 270 24.56 3.64 22.41
C GLY A 270 25.60 3.21 23.45
N SER A 271 25.18 2.47 24.49
CA SER A 271 26.11 1.92 25.48
C SER A 271 27.05 0.86 24.89
N GLN A 272 26.56 -0.05 24.04
CA GLN A 272 27.41 -1.05 23.38
C GLN A 272 28.42 -0.40 22.43
N PHE A 273 28.00 0.64 21.71
CA PHE A 273 28.89 1.40 20.84
C PHE A 273 29.95 2.16 21.64
N ALA A 274 29.60 2.77 22.78
CA ALA A 274 30.56 3.40 23.68
C ALA A 274 31.55 2.38 24.26
N SER A 275 31.06 1.21 24.70
CA SER A 275 31.90 0.09 25.16
C SER A 275 32.90 -0.32 24.08
N LEU A 276 32.45 -0.48 22.84
CA LEU A 276 33.31 -0.82 21.70
C LEU A 276 34.36 0.27 21.44
N LEU A 277 33.96 1.54 21.35
CA LEU A 277 34.89 2.64 21.07
C LEU A 277 36.01 2.77 22.11
N ILE A 278 35.72 2.49 23.38
CA ILE A 278 36.71 2.65 24.46
C ILE A 278 37.63 1.42 24.53
N THR A 279 37.13 0.22 24.22
CA THR A 279 37.96 -0.99 24.18
C THR A 279 38.84 -1.08 22.93
N THR A 280 38.47 -0.43 21.82
CA THR A 280 39.29 -0.42 20.57
C THR A 280 40.28 0.75 20.46
N LYS A 281 40.48 1.56 21.51
CA LYS A 281 41.48 2.64 21.47
C LYS A 281 42.91 2.09 21.36
N PRO A 282 43.85 2.77 20.65
CA PRO A 282 45.21 2.27 20.39
C PRO A 282 46.06 1.91 21.62
N HIS A 283 45.69 2.40 22.81
CA HIS A 283 46.36 2.14 24.08
C HIS A 283 45.42 1.51 25.13
N ALA A 284 44.31 0.92 24.70
CA ALA A 284 43.36 0.24 25.59
C ALA A 284 43.96 -1.08 26.08
N ILE A 285 44.05 -1.25 27.39
CA ILE A 285 44.46 -2.51 28.01
C ILE A 285 43.19 -3.30 28.34
N VAL A 286 42.92 -4.35 27.56
CA VAL A 286 41.74 -5.20 27.69
C VAL A 286 42.14 -6.54 28.30
N ASN A 287 41.97 -6.66 29.62
CA ASN A 287 42.17 -7.90 30.38
C ASN A 287 40.90 -8.21 31.17
N ILE A 288 40.62 -9.49 31.47
CA ILE A 288 39.42 -9.91 32.21
C ILE A 288 39.30 -9.20 33.58
N TYR A 289 40.43 -8.90 34.22
CA TYR A 289 40.50 -8.19 35.49
C TYR A 289 40.09 -6.71 35.41
N ARG A 290 40.20 -6.07 34.25
CA ARG A 290 39.87 -4.64 34.05
C ARG A 290 38.58 -4.42 33.27
N ALA A 291 38.26 -5.32 32.34
CA ALA A 291 37.09 -5.24 31.47
C ALA A 291 35.94 -6.18 31.92
N GLY A 292 36.11 -6.94 33.01
CA GLY A 292 35.09 -7.87 33.53
C GLY A 292 33.75 -7.20 33.85
N GLU A 293 33.77 -6.08 34.59
CA GLU A 293 32.54 -5.31 34.88
C GLU A 293 31.87 -4.77 33.62
N LEU A 294 32.67 -4.35 32.62
CA LEU A 294 32.17 -3.88 31.33
C LEU A 294 31.49 -5.02 30.56
N ALA A 295 32.10 -6.20 30.54
CA ALA A 295 31.54 -7.38 29.89
C ALA A 295 30.24 -7.83 30.56
N LEU A 296 30.18 -7.88 31.90
CA LEU A 296 28.97 -8.24 32.66
C LEU A 296 27.83 -7.24 32.43
N CYS A 297 28.17 -5.94 32.39
CA CYS A 297 27.22 -4.88 32.06
C CYS A 297 26.66 -5.05 30.63
N SER A 298 27.55 -5.22 29.63
CA SER A 298 27.15 -5.45 28.25
C SER A 298 26.28 -6.70 28.08
N MET A 299 26.66 -7.81 28.70
CA MET A 299 25.86 -9.05 28.67
C MET A 299 24.47 -8.85 29.29
N THR A 300 24.39 -8.14 30.42
CA THR A 300 23.12 -7.85 31.09
C THR A 300 22.20 -7.00 30.21
N LEU A 301 22.71 -5.90 29.66
CA LEU A 301 21.95 -4.97 28.82
C LEU A 301 21.50 -5.61 27.51
N VAL A 302 22.38 -6.35 26.83
CA VAL A 302 22.03 -7.05 25.58
C VAL A 302 21.00 -8.15 25.85
N THR A 303 21.15 -8.92 26.93
CA THR A 303 20.16 -9.95 27.31
C THR A 303 18.79 -9.32 27.57
N ALA A 304 18.73 -8.19 28.27
CA ALA A 304 17.49 -7.45 28.51
C ALA A 304 16.83 -6.97 27.20
N LEU A 305 17.62 -6.44 26.25
CA LEU A 305 17.14 -6.00 24.95
C LEU A 305 16.63 -7.16 24.08
N LEU A 306 17.36 -8.28 24.04
CA LEU A 306 16.97 -9.48 23.30
C LEU A 306 15.68 -10.07 23.86
N MET A 307 15.49 -10.09 25.19
CA MET A 307 14.23 -10.52 25.80
C MET A 307 13.03 -9.67 25.34
N LEU A 308 13.20 -8.34 25.23
CA LEU A 308 12.15 -7.44 24.74
C LEU A 308 11.83 -7.68 23.26
N LEU A 309 12.86 -7.76 22.42
CA LEU A 309 12.69 -7.89 20.96
C LEU A 309 12.19 -9.27 20.55
N ARG A 310 12.70 -10.36 21.16
CA ARG A 310 12.19 -11.72 20.90
C ARG A 310 10.72 -11.86 21.29
N SER A 311 10.31 -11.30 22.43
CA SER A 311 8.91 -11.34 22.87
C SER A 311 7.98 -10.60 21.91
N ALA A 312 8.40 -9.42 21.41
CA ALA A 312 7.63 -8.66 20.44
C ALA A 312 7.52 -9.37 19.09
N THR A 313 8.63 -9.95 18.63
CA THR A 313 8.73 -10.69 17.37
C THR A 313 7.86 -11.94 17.35
N LYS A 314 7.87 -12.72 18.45
CA LYS A 314 7.05 -13.95 18.58
C LYS A 314 5.55 -13.66 18.42
N ILE A 315 5.07 -12.53 18.94
CA ILE A 315 3.66 -12.12 18.76
C ILE A 315 3.37 -11.73 17.32
N THR A 316 4.23 -10.92 16.70
CA THR A 316 4.02 -10.50 15.32
C THR A 316 3.96 -11.71 14.39
N HIS A 317 4.82 -12.71 14.60
CA HIS A 317 4.79 -13.97 13.87
C HIS A 317 3.47 -14.72 14.07
N LYS A 318 3.05 -14.93 15.32
CA LYS A 318 1.79 -15.62 15.64
C LYS A 318 0.55 -14.87 15.12
N ALA A 319 0.58 -13.54 15.10
CA ALA A 319 -0.47 -12.71 14.53
C ALA A 319 -0.51 -12.77 13.00
N GLN A 320 0.64 -12.93 12.33
CA GLN A 320 0.71 -13.17 10.89
C GLN A 320 0.17 -14.56 10.51
N GLY A 321 0.42 -15.58 11.35
CA GLY A 321 -0.08 -16.95 11.20
C GLY A 321 -1.62 -17.07 11.18
N VAL A 322 -2.36 -16.09 11.72
CA VAL A 322 -3.83 -16.03 11.64
C VAL A 322 -4.33 -16.02 10.19
N THR A 323 -3.59 -15.40 9.28
CA THR A 323 -3.96 -15.35 7.85
C THR A 323 -3.92 -16.74 7.23
N CYS A 324 -2.87 -17.51 7.55
CA CYS A 324 -2.74 -18.91 7.12
C CYS A 324 -3.88 -19.77 7.69
N LEU A 325 -4.18 -19.61 8.99
CA LEU A 325 -5.27 -20.33 9.63
C LEU A 325 -6.64 -20.01 9.00
N ALA A 326 -6.90 -18.74 8.70
CA ALA A 326 -8.15 -18.32 8.07
C ALA A 326 -8.26 -18.84 6.63
N ALA A 327 -7.15 -18.87 5.89
CA ALA A 327 -7.10 -19.48 4.56
C ALA A 327 -7.37 -20.99 4.63
N LYS A 328 -6.73 -21.69 5.58
CA LYS A 328 -6.96 -23.12 5.83
C LYS A 328 -8.42 -23.40 6.18
N TRP A 329 -9.00 -22.63 7.11
CA TRP A 329 -10.41 -22.73 7.46
C TRP A 329 -11.35 -22.49 6.27
N HIS A 330 -11.07 -21.47 5.45
CA HIS A 330 -11.84 -21.20 4.24
C HIS A 330 -11.78 -22.37 3.25
N VAL A 331 -10.61 -22.98 3.07
CA VAL A 331 -10.43 -24.16 2.20
C VAL A 331 -11.20 -25.36 2.74
N CYS A 332 -11.03 -25.72 4.02
CA CYS A 332 -11.75 -26.85 4.64
C CYS A 332 -13.28 -26.67 4.56
N ALA A 333 -13.79 -25.49 4.91
CA ALA A 333 -15.22 -25.17 4.83
C ALA A 333 -15.76 -25.09 3.38
N THR A 334 -14.89 -25.08 2.38
CA THR A 334 -15.27 -25.10 0.95
C THR A 334 -15.24 -26.52 0.41
N LEU A 335 -14.21 -27.31 0.72
CA LEU A 335 -14.09 -28.71 0.28
C LEU A 335 -15.23 -29.58 0.82
N ASP A 336 -15.58 -29.46 2.11
CA ASP A 336 -16.66 -30.24 2.74
C ASP A 336 -18.06 -29.92 2.12
N SER A 337 -18.21 -28.75 1.48
CA SER A 337 -19.47 -28.37 0.81
C SER A 337 -19.69 -29.08 -0.54
N PHE A 338 -18.64 -29.64 -1.13
CA PHE A 338 -18.70 -30.36 -2.42
C PHE A 338 -18.96 -31.86 -2.25
N GLU A 339 -18.53 -32.48 -1.14
CA GLU A 339 -18.78 -33.91 -0.89
C GLU A 339 -20.23 -34.23 -0.45
N ALA A 340 -20.95 -33.24 0.10
CA ALA A 340 -22.32 -33.43 0.59
C ALA A 340 -23.38 -33.63 -0.51
N ASN A 341 -23.01 -33.49 -1.79
CA ASN A 341 -23.96 -33.57 -2.92
C ASN A 341 -23.87 -34.86 -3.76
N GLU A 342 -23.07 -35.86 -3.35
CA GLU A 342 -22.99 -37.16 -4.05
C GLU A 342 -23.61 -38.35 -3.28
N SER A 343 -24.67 -38.15 -2.48
CA SER A 343 -25.51 -39.30 -2.06
C SER A 343 -26.98 -38.94 -1.80
N GLU A 344 -27.82 -39.42 -2.73
CA GLU A 344 -29.23 -39.86 -2.68
C GLU A 344 -30.21 -39.41 -1.57
N THR A 345 -31.37 -38.93 -2.03
CA THR A 345 -32.77 -38.99 -1.54
C THR A 345 -33.15 -39.06 -0.03
N PRO A 346 -34.27 -38.42 0.38
CA PRO A 346 -34.68 -38.31 1.78
C PRO A 346 -35.38 -39.56 2.31
N ARG A 347 -34.83 -40.19 3.36
CA ARG A 347 -35.58 -41.05 4.31
C ARG A 347 -35.16 -40.73 5.75
N GLY A 348 -36.14 -40.85 6.65
CA GLY A 348 -36.18 -40.33 8.02
C GLY A 348 -35.13 -40.86 9.02
N PRO A 349 -35.23 -40.43 10.29
CA PRO A 349 -34.09 -40.30 11.20
C PRO A 349 -33.72 -41.65 11.82
N SER A 350 -32.43 -41.99 11.77
CA SER A 350 -31.85 -43.03 12.61
C SER A 350 -30.50 -42.59 13.15
N VAL A 351 -30.45 -42.54 14.48
CA VAL A 351 -29.28 -42.35 15.32
C VAL A 351 -28.28 -43.48 15.10
N THR A 352 -27.04 -43.17 14.72
CA THR A 352 -25.88 -43.97 15.15
C THR A 352 -24.59 -43.18 14.98
N ALA A 353 -24.04 -42.75 16.11
CA ALA A 353 -22.68 -42.25 16.23
C ALA A 353 -21.69 -43.35 15.80
N ARG A 354 -20.82 -43.05 14.82
CA ARG A 354 -19.58 -43.80 14.62
C ARG A 354 -18.41 -42.95 15.09
N VAL A 355 -18.05 -43.21 16.34
CA VAL A 355 -16.75 -42.91 16.93
C VAL A 355 -15.70 -43.74 16.19
N PHE A 356 -14.61 -43.12 15.75
CA PHE A 356 -13.37 -43.83 15.40
C PHE A 356 -12.24 -43.37 16.35
N PRO A 357 -11.31 -44.28 16.70
CA PRO A 357 -10.59 -44.25 17.96
C PRO A 357 -9.35 -43.34 17.91
N SER A 358 -9.10 -42.69 19.03
CA SER A 358 -7.87 -42.00 19.37
C SER A 358 -6.72 -42.99 19.52
N THR A 359 -5.73 -42.92 18.63
CA THR A 359 -4.39 -43.47 18.91
C THR A 359 -3.69 -42.55 19.91
N HIS A 360 -3.53 -43.09 21.13
CA HIS A 360 -2.57 -42.62 22.12
C HIS A 360 -1.16 -42.91 21.61
N GLU A 361 -0.33 -41.87 21.49
CA GLU A 361 1.12 -42.00 21.57
C GLU A 361 1.56 -41.13 22.74
N ASP A 362 1.83 -41.80 23.86
CA ASP A 362 2.59 -41.26 24.99
C ASP A 362 4.06 -41.20 24.59
N SER A 363 4.67 -40.02 24.69
CA SER A 363 6.12 -39.89 24.78
C SER A 363 6.45 -38.73 25.72
N ASP A 364 6.69 -39.10 26.97
CA ASP A 364 7.36 -38.27 27.97
C ASP A 364 8.79 -37.98 27.50
N GLY A 365 9.12 -36.71 27.41
CA GLY A 365 10.44 -36.19 27.13
C GLY A 365 10.54 -34.74 27.60
N ASP A 366 10.92 -34.56 28.87
CA ASP A 366 11.35 -33.29 29.43
C ASP A 366 12.55 -32.75 28.63
N ASP A 367 12.32 -31.79 27.74
CA ASP A 367 13.36 -30.81 27.38
C ASP A 367 12.77 -29.41 27.20
N ALA A 368 13.40 -28.45 27.85
CA ALA A 368 12.98 -27.06 27.90
C ALA A 368 13.57 -26.30 26.71
N GLY A 369 13.14 -26.65 25.50
CA GLY A 369 13.53 -25.99 24.25
C GLY A 369 12.54 -26.31 23.15
N ASP A 370 12.01 -25.28 22.50
CA ASP A 370 11.14 -25.36 21.32
C ASP A 370 9.70 -25.89 21.50
N GLU A 371 8.89 -25.15 22.25
CA GLU A 371 7.45 -25.01 21.95
C GLU A 371 7.27 -24.16 20.65
N GLU A 372 7.64 -24.71 19.49
CA GLU A 372 7.36 -24.15 18.17
C GLU A 372 6.11 -24.78 17.54
N ASP A 373 5.12 -23.91 17.27
CA ASP A 373 4.03 -24.06 16.28
C ASP A 373 2.77 -24.92 16.49
N ASP A 374 2.11 -24.80 17.66
CA ASP A 374 0.70 -25.24 17.84
C ASP A 374 -0.34 -24.64 16.86
N LEU A 375 -0.02 -23.56 16.15
CA LEU A 375 -0.92 -22.94 15.18
C LEU A 375 -0.90 -23.65 13.82
N ASP A 376 0.15 -24.42 13.55
CA ASP A 376 0.39 -25.13 12.28
C ASP A 376 0.03 -26.62 12.40
N ASN A 377 -1.01 -26.93 13.19
CA ASN A 377 -1.51 -28.28 13.30
C ASN A 377 -2.04 -28.74 11.94
N SER A 378 -1.40 -29.72 11.31
CA SER A 378 -1.73 -30.28 9.99
C SER A 378 -3.02 -31.11 9.97
N LYS A 379 -3.72 -31.27 11.10
CA LYS A 379 -5.06 -31.88 11.16
C LYS A 379 -6.08 -31.12 10.33
N LEU A 380 -6.79 -31.84 9.45
CA LEU A 380 -7.94 -31.34 8.69
C LEU A 380 -9.09 -31.09 9.68
N ILE A 381 -9.68 -29.90 9.65
CA ILE A 381 -10.75 -29.52 10.59
C ILE A 381 -12.07 -29.51 9.79
N PRO A 382 -13.04 -30.40 10.09
CA PRO A 382 -14.34 -30.37 9.45
C PRO A 382 -15.11 -29.12 9.87
N ALA A 383 -15.61 -28.33 8.92
CA ALA A 383 -16.38 -27.12 9.21
C ALA A 383 -17.72 -27.16 8.46
N TYR A 384 -18.81 -27.40 9.19
CA TYR A 384 -20.17 -27.40 8.65
C TYR A 384 -20.59 -25.99 8.23
N ALA A 385 -20.54 -25.69 6.92
CA ALA A 385 -21.01 -24.42 6.37
C ALA A 385 -22.06 -24.65 5.27
N TYR A 386 -23.33 -24.67 5.65
CA TYR A 386 -24.48 -24.68 4.74
C TYR A 386 -24.70 -23.27 4.15
N SER A 387 -24.12 -22.95 2.97
CA SER A 387 -24.59 -21.96 1.95
C SER A 387 -23.47 -21.17 1.24
N THR A 388 -23.73 -20.81 -0.01
CA THR A 388 -22.95 -19.92 -0.90
C THR A 388 -22.75 -18.50 -0.34
N ILE A 389 -23.69 -17.98 0.47
CA ILE A 389 -23.56 -16.68 1.16
C ILE A 389 -22.42 -16.72 2.19
N SER A 390 -22.17 -17.88 2.79
CA SER A 390 -21.08 -18.08 3.74
C SER A 390 -19.72 -18.05 3.05
N PHE A 391 -19.61 -18.54 1.80
CA PHE A 391 -18.36 -18.48 1.01
C PHE A 391 -17.86 -17.06 0.78
N GLN A 392 -18.72 -16.15 0.30
CA GLN A 392 -18.35 -14.76 0.03
C GLN A 392 -17.93 -14.01 1.30
N LYS A 393 -18.63 -14.23 2.42
CA LYS A 393 -18.28 -13.65 3.72
C LYS A 393 -16.92 -14.17 4.21
N ARG A 394 -16.66 -15.48 4.10
CA ARG A 394 -15.36 -16.07 4.47
C ARG A 394 -14.22 -15.55 3.59
N GLN A 395 -14.44 -15.43 2.29
CA GLN A 395 -13.46 -14.90 1.36
C GLN A 395 -13.14 -13.43 1.63
N ALA A 396 -14.16 -12.61 1.94
CA ALA A 396 -13.97 -11.22 2.37
C ALA A 396 -13.15 -11.13 3.66
N LEU A 397 -13.35 -12.05 4.60
CA LEU A 397 -12.57 -12.13 5.85
C LEU A 397 -11.11 -12.50 5.60
N VAL A 398 -10.82 -13.50 4.75
CA VAL A 398 -9.45 -13.88 4.38
C VAL A 398 -8.75 -12.71 3.69
N LYS A 399 -9.41 -12.07 2.72
CA LYS A 399 -8.88 -10.89 2.02
C LYS A 399 -8.68 -9.70 2.96
N TYR A 400 -9.51 -9.55 3.99
CA TYR A 400 -9.30 -8.57 5.04
C TYR A 400 -8.04 -8.89 5.85
N PHE A 401 -7.78 -10.16 6.22
CA PHE A 401 -6.55 -10.53 6.95
C PHE A 401 -5.28 -10.37 6.09
N GLU A 402 -5.30 -10.74 4.81
CA GLU A 402 -4.17 -10.57 3.89
C GLU A 402 -3.73 -9.10 3.74
N ASN A 403 -4.71 -8.19 3.64
CA ASN A 403 -4.45 -6.77 3.49
C ASN A 403 -4.20 -6.04 4.83
N ASN A 404 -4.42 -6.72 5.96
CA ASN A 404 -4.41 -6.10 7.27
C ASN A 404 -3.49 -6.84 8.25
N ARG A 405 -2.19 -6.63 8.08
CA ARG A 405 -1.16 -7.23 8.92
C ARG A 405 -1.32 -6.81 10.38
N ALA A 406 -1.61 -7.77 11.26
CA ALA A 406 -1.63 -7.57 12.71
C ALA A 406 -0.25 -7.86 13.33
N GLY A 407 0.16 -7.10 14.35
CA GLY A 407 1.44 -7.27 15.03
C GLY A 407 1.80 -6.10 15.95
N ILE A 408 2.94 -6.18 16.65
CA ILE A 408 3.46 -5.04 17.43
C ILE A 408 4.18 -4.10 16.47
N THR A 409 3.70 -2.86 16.38
CA THR A 409 4.29 -1.83 15.51
C THR A 409 5.07 -0.78 16.28
N VAL A 410 6.16 -0.30 15.66
CA VAL A 410 6.98 0.83 16.11
C VAL A 410 7.10 1.80 14.94
N TYR A 411 6.51 3.00 15.07
CA TYR A 411 6.45 4.03 14.00
C TYR A 411 5.87 3.53 12.66
N GLY A 412 4.91 2.60 12.70
CA GLY A 412 4.26 2.06 11.50
C GLY A 412 4.94 0.81 10.93
N PHE A 413 6.16 0.47 11.38
CA PHE A 413 6.85 -0.77 11.02
C PHE A 413 6.49 -1.89 12.00
N THR A 414 6.13 -3.07 11.50
CA THR A 414 5.89 -4.27 12.32
C THR A 414 7.21 -4.88 12.76
N LEU A 415 7.39 -5.11 14.06
CA LEU A 415 8.58 -5.81 14.58
C LEU A 415 8.46 -7.31 14.27
N ASP A 416 9.16 -7.77 13.25
CA ASP A 416 9.21 -9.18 12.83
C ASP A 416 10.64 -9.74 12.84
N ARG A 417 10.78 -11.04 12.52
CA ARG A 417 12.08 -11.74 12.55
C ARG A 417 13.07 -11.06 11.60
N SER A 418 12.59 -10.60 10.43
CA SER A 418 13.41 -9.88 9.45
C SER A 418 13.98 -8.57 10.01
N THR A 419 13.16 -7.77 10.71
CA THR A 419 13.56 -6.52 11.34
C THR A 419 14.61 -6.75 12.43
N LEU A 420 14.49 -7.84 13.21
CA LEU A 420 15.47 -8.21 14.22
C LEU A 420 16.83 -8.54 13.57
N HIS A 421 16.83 -9.30 12.48
CA HIS A 421 18.04 -9.59 11.70
C HIS A 421 18.67 -8.32 11.10
N THR A 422 17.86 -7.33 10.68
CA THR A 422 18.34 -6.02 10.22
C THR A 422 18.96 -5.19 11.34
N ILE A 423 18.41 -5.23 12.56
CA ILE A 423 18.88 -4.42 13.70
C ILE A 423 20.20 -4.95 14.30
N PHE A 424 20.41 -6.27 14.33
CA PHE A 424 21.59 -6.88 14.96
C PHE A 424 22.68 -7.34 13.98
N GLY A 425 22.55 -7.04 12.69
CA GLY A 425 23.64 -7.17 11.74
C GLY A 425 24.12 -8.61 11.48
N SER A 426 23.33 -9.63 11.83
CA SER A 426 23.60 -11.01 11.45
C SER A 426 22.60 -11.47 10.38
N SER A 427 22.88 -11.03 9.16
CA SER A 427 22.51 -11.76 7.95
C SER A 427 23.75 -11.78 7.04
N PRO A 428 24.13 -12.93 6.44
CA PRO A 428 25.18 -12.99 5.42
C PRO A 428 24.81 -12.23 4.13
N ILE A 429 23.57 -11.75 4.05
CA ILE A 429 22.99 -11.19 2.85
C ILE A 429 23.26 -9.68 2.84
N GLY A 430 24.42 -9.30 2.28
CA GLY A 430 24.70 -7.93 1.89
C GLY A 430 26.03 -7.32 2.35
N SER A 431 26.99 -8.08 2.91
CA SER A 431 28.32 -7.52 3.18
C SER A 431 29.17 -7.46 1.89
N CYS A 432 28.80 -6.56 0.99
CA CYS A 432 29.62 -6.16 -0.13
C CYS A 432 30.55 -5.01 0.32
N SER A 433 31.83 -5.00 -0.08
CA SER A 433 32.72 -3.88 0.26
C SER A 433 32.14 -2.56 -0.30
N LYS A 434 32.38 -1.43 0.37
CA LYS A 434 31.91 -0.11 -0.10
C LYS A 434 32.42 0.26 -1.49
N GLU A 435 33.54 -0.33 -1.92
CA GLU A 435 34.12 -0.16 -3.25
C GLU A 435 33.35 -0.98 -4.29
N HIS A 436 33.07 -2.25 -4.00
CA HIS A 436 32.26 -3.11 -4.86
C HIS A 436 30.82 -2.61 -5.00
N GLN A 437 30.24 -2.06 -3.93
CA GLN A 437 28.90 -1.46 -3.98
C GLN A 437 28.83 -0.28 -4.95
N LYS A 438 29.87 0.57 -5.02
CA LYS A 438 29.93 1.67 -5.99
C LYS A 438 30.01 1.15 -7.43
N ILE A 439 30.80 0.11 -7.67
CA ILE A 439 30.92 -0.53 -8.99
C ILE A 439 29.57 -1.10 -9.44
N TYR A 440 28.91 -1.87 -8.58
CA TYR A 440 27.60 -2.46 -8.88
C TYR A 440 26.51 -1.42 -9.06
N GLN A 441 26.60 -0.28 -8.39
CA GLN A 441 25.67 0.82 -8.60
C GLN A 441 25.87 1.52 -9.96
N GLU A 442 27.13 1.68 -10.40
CA GLU A 442 27.44 2.17 -11.76
C GLU A 442 26.94 1.16 -12.82
N TRP A 443 27.10 -0.13 -12.58
CA TRP A 443 26.62 -1.20 -13.47
C TRP A 443 25.10 -1.31 -13.49
N PHE A 444 24.45 -1.13 -12.35
CA PHE A 444 22.98 -1.08 -12.25
C PHE A 444 22.43 0.06 -13.10
N SER A 445 23.02 1.25 -13.01
CA SER A 445 22.63 2.41 -13.84
C SER A 445 22.93 2.25 -15.34
N PHE A 446 23.74 1.26 -15.71
CA PHE A 446 24.00 0.90 -17.09
C PHE A 446 23.00 -0.14 -17.59
N ALA A 447 22.65 -1.12 -16.75
CA ALA A 447 21.67 -2.16 -17.05
C ALA A 447 20.22 -1.62 -17.04
N ASP A 448 19.93 -0.61 -16.23
CA ASP A 448 18.70 0.18 -16.19
C ASP A 448 18.73 1.26 -17.28
N SER A 449 18.37 0.87 -18.51
CA SER A 449 18.47 1.76 -19.68
C SER A 449 17.39 2.86 -19.74
N ASP A 450 16.28 2.67 -19.04
CA ASP A 450 15.12 3.56 -18.97
C ASP A 450 15.05 4.38 -17.68
N GLY A 451 15.89 4.08 -16.68
CA GLY A 451 16.06 4.87 -15.46
C GLY A 451 14.89 4.73 -14.48
N ASP A 452 14.12 3.65 -14.59
CA ASP A 452 12.94 3.39 -13.75
C ASP A 452 13.29 2.72 -12.41
N GLY A 453 14.58 2.41 -12.21
CA GLY A 453 15.11 1.75 -11.02
C GLY A 453 14.86 0.24 -10.98
N ARG A 454 14.53 -0.40 -12.11
CA ARG A 454 14.20 -1.82 -12.20
C ARG A 454 14.87 -2.47 -13.42
N ILE A 455 15.50 -3.63 -13.21
CA ILE A 455 16.07 -4.41 -14.31
C ILE A 455 15.13 -5.57 -14.61
N THR A 456 14.48 -5.54 -15.77
CA THR A 456 13.57 -6.62 -16.20
C THR A 456 14.34 -7.91 -16.49
N GLY A 457 13.66 -9.06 -16.49
CA GLY A 457 14.29 -10.34 -16.85
C GLY A 457 14.96 -10.33 -18.24
N SER A 458 14.41 -9.60 -19.21
CA SER A 458 15.04 -9.47 -20.54
C SER A 458 16.34 -8.67 -20.52
N ASP A 459 16.42 -7.65 -19.68
CA ASP A 459 17.61 -6.80 -19.60
C ASP A 459 18.68 -7.43 -18.71
N ALA A 460 18.26 -8.11 -17.64
CA ALA A 460 19.13 -8.93 -16.82
C ALA A 460 19.76 -10.09 -17.61
N ILE A 461 19.02 -10.78 -18.49
CA ILE A 461 19.60 -11.85 -19.32
C ILE A 461 20.66 -11.29 -20.28
N LYS A 462 20.41 -10.13 -20.91
CA LYS A 462 21.40 -9.47 -21.79
C LYS A 462 22.64 -9.04 -21.01
N PHE A 463 22.45 -8.50 -19.81
CA PHE A 463 23.53 -8.04 -18.96
C PHE A 463 24.33 -9.20 -18.38
N PHE A 464 23.68 -10.23 -17.83
CA PHE A 464 24.34 -11.42 -17.25
C PHE A 464 25.04 -12.26 -18.31
N ALA A 465 24.58 -12.27 -19.57
CA ALA A 465 25.29 -12.94 -20.65
C ALA A 465 26.71 -12.39 -20.88
N MET A 466 27.02 -11.17 -20.44
CA MET A 466 28.37 -10.60 -20.48
C MET A 466 29.33 -11.26 -19.49
N SER A 467 28.85 -12.06 -18.54
CA SER A 467 29.69 -12.81 -17.59
C SER A 467 30.30 -14.09 -18.19
N ASN A 468 30.01 -14.40 -19.45
CA ASN A 468 30.49 -15.59 -20.18
C ASN A 468 30.14 -16.94 -19.53
N LEU A 469 29.10 -16.97 -18.68
CA LEU A 469 28.57 -18.19 -18.08
C LEU A 469 27.52 -18.84 -18.98
N SER A 470 27.35 -20.16 -18.84
CA SER A 470 26.37 -20.88 -19.65
C SER A 470 24.93 -20.48 -19.29
N ARG A 471 23.99 -20.66 -20.22
CA ARG A 471 22.55 -20.45 -19.90
C ARG A 471 22.03 -21.35 -18.78
N GLN A 472 22.70 -22.48 -18.51
CA GLN A 472 22.34 -23.38 -17.42
C GLN A 472 22.69 -22.78 -16.06
N ASP A 473 23.76 -21.99 -15.96
CA ASP A 473 24.21 -21.33 -14.72
C ASP A 473 23.49 -20.00 -14.47
N LEU A 474 23.12 -19.26 -15.54
CA LEU A 474 22.42 -17.98 -15.40
C LEU A 474 20.96 -18.12 -14.92
N LYS A 475 20.32 -19.26 -15.21
CA LYS A 475 18.93 -19.53 -14.80
C LYS A 475 18.76 -19.61 -13.26
N PRO A 476 19.60 -20.36 -12.52
CA PRO A 476 19.55 -20.36 -11.06
C PRO A 476 19.97 -19.02 -10.44
N VAL A 477 20.92 -18.27 -11.04
CA VAL A 477 21.28 -16.92 -10.57
C VAL A 477 20.05 -16.00 -10.56
N TRP A 478 19.30 -15.97 -11.67
CA TRP A 478 18.06 -15.20 -11.76
C TRP A 478 17.00 -15.69 -10.76
N ALA A 479 16.80 -17.01 -10.66
CA ALA A 479 15.79 -17.58 -9.78
C ALA A 479 16.05 -17.30 -8.29
N ILE A 480 17.32 -17.27 -7.88
CA ILE A 480 17.73 -16.96 -6.51
C ILE A 480 17.63 -15.46 -6.25
N ALA A 481 18.02 -14.62 -7.21
CA ALA A 481 17.94 -13.16 -7.08
C ALA A 481 16.49 -12.65 -7.06
N ASP A 482 15.60 -13.20 -7.89
CA ASP A 482 14.15 -12.93 -7.88
C ASP A 482 13.40 -13.90 -6.95
N SER A 483 13.89 -14.06 -5.72
CA SER A 483 13.27 -14.93 -4.70
C SER A 483 11.81 -14.56 -4.39
N LYS A 484 11.40 -13.32 -4.67
CA LYS A 484 10.04 -12.80 -4.48
C LYS A 484 9.13 -12.99 -5.71
N ARG A 485 9.63 -13.53 -6.82
CA ARG A 485 8.92 -13.74 -8.11
C ARG A 485 8.23 -12.48 -8.64
N GLN A 486 8.93 -11.34 -8.56
CA GLN A 486 8.40 -10.03 -8.97
C GLN A 486 8.65 -9.74 -10.46
N GLY A 487 9.52 -10.51 -11.13
CA GLY A 487 9.80 -10.39 -12.56
C GLY A 487 10.78 -9.27 -12.94
N TYR A 488 11.32 -8.55 -11.95
CA TYR A 488 12.34 -7.52 -12.10
C TYR A 488 13.30 -7.53 -10.89
N LEU A 489 14.52 -7.03 -11.08
CA LEU A 489 15.52 -6.89 -10.02
C LEU A 489 15.67 -5.41 -9.64
N GLY A 490 15.50 -5.10 -8.36
CA GLY A 490 15.94 -3.82 -7.79
C GLY A 490 17.45 -3.82 -7.54
N LEU A 491 17.97 -2.70 -7.04
CA LEU A 491 19.41 -2.54 -6.77
C LEU A 491 19.98 -3.61 -5.82
N ILE A 492 19.21 -4.01 -4.80
CA ILE A 492 19.65 -5.01 -3.82
C ILE A 492 19.69 -6.39 -4.46
N GLU A 493 18.61 -6.78 -5.14
CA GLU A 493 18.51 -8.06 -5.84
C GLU A 493 19.55 -8.18 -6.98
N PHE A 494 19.89 -7.07 -7.64
CA PHE A 494 20.96 -7.00 -8.63
C PHE A 494 22.35 -7.19 -8.01
N ILE A 495 22.63 -6.60 -6.85
CA ILE A 495 23.89 -6.83 -6.12
C ILE A 495 24.01 -8.32 -5.74
N THR A 496 22.91 -8.95 -5.30
CA THR A 496 22.88 -10.39 -5.04
C THR A 496 23.21 -11.19 -6.31
N SER A 497 22.67 -10.79 -7.46
CA SER A 497 23.01 -11.43 -8.74
C SER A 497 24.50 -11.31 -9.07
N MET A 498 25.11 -10.13 -8.87
CA MET A 498 26.55 -9.93 -9.13
C MET A 498 27.44 -10.81 -8.26
N GLN A 499 27.07 -10.99 -6.99
CA GLN A 499 27.79 -11.88 -6.08
C GLN A 499 27.66 -13.35 -6.50
N LEU A 500 26.47 -13.78 -6.92
CA LEU A 500 26.22 -15.14 -7.42
C LEU A 500 26.97 -15.42 -8.73
N LEU A 501 27.05 -14.44 -9.65
CA LEU A 501 27.87 -14.56 -10.86
C LEU A 501 29.35 -14.69 -10.54
N SER A 502 29.83 -13.96 -9.53
CA SER A 502 31.23 -14.03 -9.11
C SER A 502 31.58 -15.40 -8.51
N LEU A 503 30.65 -15.99 -7.75
CA LEU A 503 30.80 -17.36 -7.24
C LEU A 503 30.79 -18.41 -8.36
N ALA A 504 29.90 -18.24 -9.33
CA ALA A 504 29.81 -19.12 -10.49
C ALA A 504 31.09 -19.07 -11.34
N GLN A 505 31.65 -17.88 -11.57
CA GLN A 505 32.94 -17.70 -12.26
C GLN A 505 34.13 -18.26 -11.46
N ALA A 506 34.03 -18.31 -10.13
CA ALA A 506 35.01 -18.95 -9.27
C ALA A 506 34.89 -20.50 -9.24
N GLY A 507 33.92 -21.08 -9.97
CA GLY A 507 33.74 -22.53 -10.10
C GLY A 507 32.85 -23.17 -9.03
N HIS A 508 32.09 -22.38 -8.26
CA HIS A 508 31.11 -22.93 -7.32
C HIS A 508 29.77 -23.23 -8.01
N GLU A 509 29.18 -24.39 -7.74
CA GLU A 509 27.81 -24.70 -8.17
C GLU A 509 26.81 -23.73 -7.54
N ILE A 510 25.72 -23.39 -8.22
CA ILE A 510 24.78 -22.36 -7.74
C ILE A 510 23.53 -23.04 -7.17
N THR A 511 23.50 -23.25 -5.86
CA THR A 511 22.37 -23.82 -5.11
C THR A 511 21.81 -22.84 -4.08
N HIS A 512 20.53 -23.01 -3.73
CA HIS A 512 19.82 -22.15 -2.75
C HIS A 512 20.49 -22.13 -1.36
N ASP A 513 21.26 -23.17 -1.02
CA ASP A 513 21.91 -23.35 0.29
C ASP A 513 23.25 -22.60 0.44
N ILE A 514 23.84 -22.11 -0.66
CA ILE A 514 25.12 -21.37 -0.63
C ILE A 514 24.97 -19.98 0.02
N LEU A 515 23.76 -19.46 0.09
CA LEU A 515 23.46 -18.22 0.83
C LEU A 515 23.63 -18.41 2.36
N ASN A 516 23.71 -19.64 2.85
CA ASN A 516 23.86 -19.99 4.26
C ASN A 516 25.27 -20.53 4.60
N SER A 517 26.16 -20.72 3.62
CA SER A 517 27.52 -21.23 3.87
C SER A 517 28.50 -20.10 4.19
N ASN A 518 29.53 -20.42 4.99
CA ASN A 518 30.60 -19.51 5.44
C ASN A 518 31.54 -19.08 4.29
N VAL A 519 31.00 -18.51 3.21
CA VAL A 519 31.79 -17.95 2.11
C VAL A 519 32.04 -16.47 2.39
N ASP A 520 33.31 -16.06 2.34
CA ASP A 520 33.72 -14.68 2.60
C ASP A 520 33.41 -13.79 1.39
N PHE A 521 32.16 -13.30 1.32
CA PHE A 521 31.69 -12.39 0.28
C PHE A 521 32.38 -11.03 0.25
N GLN A 522 33.19 -10.68 1.28
CA GLN A 522 33.91 -9.41 1.32
C GLN A 522 35.20 -9.43 0.48
N ASN A 523 35.80 -10.60 0.31
CA ASN A 523 37.06 -10.80 -0.42
C ASN A 523 36.87 -11.39 -1.84
N LEU A 524 35.63 -11.61 -2.27
CA LEU A 524 35.35 -12.03 -3.65
C LEU A 524 35.60 -10.87 -4.63
N LYS A 525 36.39 -11.14 -5.68
CA LYS A 525 36.57 -10.19 -6.78
C LYS A 525 35.26 -10.02 -7.55
N PRO A 526 34.95 -8.81 -8.05
CA PRO A 526 33.79 -8.59 -8.92
C PRO A 526 33.81 -9.51 -10.14
N PRO A 527 32.63 -9.84 -10.71
CA PRO A 527 32.58 -10.75 -11.83
C PRO A 527 33.17 -10.08 -13.08
N VAL A 528 33.89 -10.86 -13.89
CA VAL A 528 34.45 -10.37 -15.15
C VAL A 528 33.32 -10.25 -16.16
N MET A 529 33.04 -9.03 -16.62
CA MET A 529 32.00 -8.72 -17.59
C MET A 529 32.63 -8.30 -18.92
N GLU A 530 32.61 -9.18 -19.92
CA GLU A 530 33.30 -8.97 -21.19
C GLU A 530 32.70 -7.80 -21.98
N GLY A 531 33.53 -6.82 -22.36
CA GLY A 531 33.11 -5.66 -23.15
C GLY A 531 32.44 -4.52 -22.36
N LEU A 532 32.18 -4.69 -21.06
CA LEU A 532 31.52 -3.67 -20.23
C LEU A 532 32.37 -2.40 -20.09
N ASP A 533 33.70 -2.53 -19.94
CA ASP A 533 34.62 -1.38 -19.82
C ASP A 533 34.67 -0.51 -21.10
N LYS A 534 34.53 -1.13 -22.27
CA LYS A 534 34.45 -0.44 -23.57
C LYS A 534 33.12 0.31 -23.74
N LEU A 535 32.04 -0.19 -23.12
CA LEU A 535 30.71 0.43 -23.18
C LEU A 535 30.57 1.58 -22.18
N LEU A 536 31.13 1.43 -20.97
CA LEU A 536 31.17 2.49 -19.96
C LEU A 536 32.04 3.68 -20.38
N SER A 537 33.17 3.42 -21.05
CA SER A 537 34.03 4.48 -21.63
C SER A 537 33.37 5.23 -22.80
N LYS A 538 32.56 4.55 -23.62
CA LYS A 538 31.79 5.18 -24.71
C LYS A 538 30.67 6.11 -24.20
N LYS A 539 30.01 5.75 -23.08
CA LYS A 539 28.98 6.58 -22.41
C LYS A 539 29.61 7.82 -21.73
N ARG A 540 30.84 7.73 -21.21
CA ARG A 540 31.61 8.87 -20.67
C ARG A 540 32.09 9.85 -21.75
N HIS A 541 32.28 9.43 -23.00
CA HIS A 541 32.64 10.32 -24.11
C HIS A 541 31.43 10.98 -24.82
N SER A 542 30.27 10.31 -24.84
CA SER A 542 29.03 10.86 -25.41
C SER A 542 28.48 12.07 -24.62
N SER A 543 28.81 12.19 -23.33
CA SER A 543 28.35 13.27 -22.45
C SER A 543 29.24 14.53 -22.47
N LYS A 544 30.26 14.61 -23.35
CA LYS A 544 31.21 15.73 -23.40
C LYS A 544 31.39 16.41 -24.77
N SER A 545 30.59 16.09 -25.79
CA SER A 545 30.75 16.66 -27.15
C SER A 545 29.50 17.36 -27.71
N SER A 546 28.73 18.07 -26.88
CA SER A 546 27.59 18.88 -27.35
C SER A 546 27.68 20.35 -26.92
N ASP A 547 28.90 20.91 -26.83
CA ASP A 547 29.12 22.35 -26.71
C ASP A 547 30.44 22.71 -27.42
N ALA A 548 30.29 23.43 -28.53
CA ALA A 548 31.28 24.11 -29.38
C ALA A 548 31.30 23.59 -30.82
N ASP A 549 30.45 24.18 -31.68
CA ASP A 549 30.81 24.66 -33.02
C ASP A 549 29.54 25.04 -33.81
N ALA A 550 29.20 26.34 -33.80
CA ALA A 550 28.45 27.00 -34.87
C ALA A 550 28.46 28.53 -34.66
N ASN A 551 29.55 29.19 -35.06
CA ASN A 551 29.54 30.62 -35.34
C ASN A 551 29.94 30.82 -36.80
N GLY A 552 28.95 31.12 -37.63
CA GLY A 552 29.10 31.42 -39.05
C GLY A 552 27.85 32.17 -39.53
N SER A 553 27.97 33.48 -39.66
CA SER A 553 26.92 34.45 -39.98
C SER A 553 26.42 34.37 -41.43
N SER A 554 25.12 34.57 -41.66
CA SER A 554 24.58 35.40 -42.76
C SER A 554 23.11 35.76 -42.53
N GLN A 555 22.76 36.99 -42.93
CA GLN A 555 21.54 37.76 -42.63
C GLN A 555 20.24 37.20 -43.24
N PRO A 556 19.05 37.56 -42.72
CA PRO A 556 17.81 37.53 -43.49
C PRO A 556 17.52 38.91 -44.10
N GLN A 557 17.60 39.00 -45.43
CA GLN A 557 17.01 40.07 -46.24
C GLN A 557 15.52 39.80 -46.53
N SER A 558 14.78 40.88 -46.76
CA SER A 558 13.33 41.04 -46.85
C SER A 558 12.71 40.81 -48.24
N SER A 559 11.51 40.19 -48.25
CA SER A 559 10.32 40.40 -49.16
C SER A 559 10.44 40.02 -50.66
N PRO A 560 9.34 39.69 -51.42
CA PRO A 560 7.96 40.18 -51.27
C PRO A 560 6.79 39.19 -51.48
N SER A 561 5.60 39.72 -51.18
CA SER A 561 4.23 39.25 -51.34
C SER A 561 3.80 38.81 -52.75
N ALA A 562 2.97 37.76 -52.81
CA ALA A 562 1.80 37.59 -53.69
C ALA A 562 0.95 36.45 -53.06
N ALA A 563 -0.26 36.63 -52.52
CA ALA A 563 -1.48 37.17 -53.11
C ALA A 563 -1.89 36.50 -54.43
N TRP A 564 -2.29 35.23 -54.37
CA TRP A 564 -3.27 34.68 -55.31
C TRP A 564 -3.91 33.41 -54.74
N PHE A 565 -5.16 33.54 -54.29
CA PHE A 565 -6.31 32.65 -54.56
C PHE A 565 -7.42 32.98 -53.56
N SER A 566 -8.27 33.91 -53.99
CA SER A 566 -9.61 34.10 -53.45
C SER A 566 -10.45 32.90 -53.86
N THR A 567 -11.04 32.20 -52.90
CA THR A 567 -12.11 31.23 -53.16
C THR A 567 -13.31 31.57 -52.28
N LYS A 568 -14.27 32.23 -52.93
CA LYS A 568 -15.72 32.24 -52.73
C LYS A 568 -16.22 31.94 -51.31
N SER A 569 -16.67 33.03 -50.66
CA SER A 569 -17.69 33.10 -49.61
C SER A 569 -18.73 31.96 -49.68
N SER A 570 -18.59 30.96 -48.80
CA SER A 570 -19.74 30.26 -48.23
C SER A 570 -20.27 31.09 -47.06
N LYS A 571 -21.56 31.41 -47.16
CA LYS A 571 -22.38 32.27 -46.30
C LYS A 571 -21.89 32.40 -44.84
N LYS A 572 -21.51 33.63 -44.45
CA LYS A 572 -21.55 34.07 -43.04
C LYS A 572 -23.00 33.92 -42.55
N VAL A 573 -23.26 32.91 -41.74
CA VAL A 573 -24.47 32.86 -40.92
C VAL A 573 -24.36 33.98 -39.88
N SER A 574 -25.37 34.84 -39.83
CA SER A 574 -25.49 35.91 -38.84
C SER A 574 -25.47 35.33 -37.42
N MET A 575 -24.59 35.81 -36.54
CA MET A 575 -24.53 35.43 -35.11
C MET A 575 -25.72 35.96 -34.27
N SER A 576 -26.85 36.32 -34.89
CA SER A 576 -27.98 36.98 -34.21
C SER A 576 -29.08 36.03 -33.71
N ALA A 577 -29.18 34.80 -34.23
CA ALA A 577 -30.19 33.83 -33.78
C ALA A 577 -29.51 32.64 -33.09
N VAL A 578 -29.77 32.46 -31.79
CA VAL A 578 -29.47 31.20 -31.10
C VAL A 578 -30.58 30.23 -31.51
N THR A 579 -30.23 29.15 -32.19
CA THR A 579 -31.20 28.16 -32.73
C THR A 579 -31.32 26.91 -31.88
N SER A 580 -30.31 26.61 -31.04
CA SER A 580 -30.26 25.43 -30.17
C SER A 580 -29.49 25.70 -28.88
N ILE A 581 -29.55 24.76 -27.93
CA ILE A 581 -28.71 24.78 -26.71
C ILE A 581 -27.22 24.83 -27.09
N ILE A 582 -26.79 24.03 -28.07
CA ILE A 582 -25.39 23.94 -28.48
C ILE A 582 -24.89 25.29 -29.04
N ASP A 583 -25.70 25.94 -29.89
CA ASP A 583 -25.39 27.28 -30.42
C ASP A 583 -25.31 28.32 -29.29
N GLY A 584 -26.18 28.20 -28.30
CA GLY A 584 -26.17 29.04 -27.10
C GLY A 584 -24.91 28.88 -26.28
N LEU A 585 -24.50 27.64 -25.98
CA LEU A 585 -23.27 27.33 -25.25
C LEU A 585 -22.04 27.82 -26.01
N LYS A 586 -21.99 27.62 -27.32
CA LYS A 586 -20.92 28.11 -28.21
C LYS A 586 -20.81 29.63 -28.18
N LYS A 587 -21.94 30.34 -28.21
CA LYS A 587 -21.99 31.80 -28.08
C LYS A 587 -21.48 32.25 -26.70
N LEU A 588 -21.97 31.63 -25.62
CA LEU A 588 -21.52 31.92 -24.26
C LEU A 588 -20.01 31.67 -24.09
N TYR A 589 -19.49 30.57 -24.66
CA TYR A 589 -18.06 30.27 -24.65
C TYR A 589 -17.25 31.41 -25.28
N ILE A 590 -17.55 31.75 -26.53
CA ILE A 590 -16.78 32.74 -27.30
C ILE A 590 -16.85 34.12 -26.66
N GLN A 591 -18.02 34.52 -26.14
CA GLN A 591 -18.24 35.86 -25.62
C GLN A 591 -17.78 36.04 -24.17
N LYS A 592 -17.91 35.01 -23.32
CA LYS A 592 -17.77 35.14 -21.86
C LYS A 592 -16.59 34.34 -21.30
N LEU A 593 -16.45 33.07 -21.68
CA LEU A 593 -15.45 32.17 -21.08
C LEU A 593 -14.07 32.20 -21.78
N LYS A 594 -14.04 32.13 -23.11
CA LYS A 594 -12.81 32.12 -23.91
C LYS A 594 -11.87 33.30 -23.62
N PRO A 595 -12.35 34.56 -23.45
CA PRO A 595 -11.47 35.66 -23.07
C PRO A 595 -10.75 35.43 -21.74
N LEU A 596 -11.43 34.81 -20.76
CA LEU A 596 -10.84 34.47 -19.46
C LEU A 596 -9.76 33.40 -19.62
N GLU A 597 -10.06 32.32 -20.35
CA GLU A 597 -9.11 31.22 -20.62
C GLU A 597 -7.82 31.72 -21.28
N VAL A 598 -7.94 32.57 -22.29
CA VAL A 598 -6.79 33.14 -23.02
C VAL A 598 -5.96 34.08 -22.12
N THR A 599 -6.63 34.93 -21.33
CA THR A 599 -5.94 35.93 -20.49
C THR A 599 -5.08 35.27 -19.41
N TYR A 600 -5.56 34.19 -18.80
CA TYR A 600 -4.85 33.48 -17.73
C TYR A 600 -4.20 32.17 -18.20
N ARG A 601 -4.08 31.96 -19.52
CA ARG A 601 -3.39 30.81 -20.14
C ARG A 601 -3.90 29.45 -19.67
N PHE A 602 -5.22 29.31 -19.54
CA PHE A 602 -5.86 28.07 -19.10
C PHE A 602 -5.49 26.87 -20.00
N ASN A 603 -5.24 27.12 -21.28
CA ASN A 603 -4.87 26.12 -22.28
C ASN A 603 -3.54 25.42 -22.00
N ASP A 604 -2.62 26.08 -21.28
CA ASP A 604 -1.29 25.52 -20.99
C ASP A 604 -1.30 24.63 -19.72
N PHE A 605 -2.30 24.81 -18.84
CA PHE A 605 -2.35 24.16 -17.53
C PHE A 605 -3.40 23.07 -17.41
N VAL A 606 -4.56 23.23 -18.05
CA VAL A 606 -5.71 22.36 -17.80
C VAL A 606 -6.20 21.72 -19.08
N SER A 607 -6.58 22.50 -20.09
CA SER A 607 -7.09 21.93 -21.35
C SER A 607 -7.11 22.93 -22.50
N PRO A 608 -6.88 22.49 -23.76
CA PRO A 608 -6.91 23.35 -24.94
C PRO A 608 -8.20 24.15 -25.09
N LEU A 609 -8.14 25.25 -25.85
CA LEU A 609 -9.33 26.05 -26.17
C LEU A 609 -10.33 25.23 -27.01
N LEU A 610 -11.62 25.38 -26.73
CA LEU A 610 -12.66 24.68 -27.47
C LEU A 610 -12.81 25.27 -28.87
N THR A 611 -12.90 24.38 -29.87
CA THR A 611 -13.17 24.71 -31.27
C THR A 611 -14.66 24.58 -31.58
N ASN A 612 -15.10 25.16 -32.70
CA ASN A 612 -16.49 25.02 -33.13
C ASN A 612 -16.88 23.54 -33.32
N SER A 613 -15.96 22.74 -33.87
CA SER A 613 -16.15 21.29 -34.05
C SER A 613 -16.33 20.54 -32.74
N ASP A 614 -15.79 21.02 -31.61
CA ASP A 614 -16.01 20.36 -30.31
C ASP A 614 -17.44 20.55 -29.80
N PHE A 615 -18.10 21.67 -30.15
CA PHE A 615 -19.52 21.90 -29.83
C PHE A 615 -20.43 21.12 -30.79
N ASP A 616 -20.09 21.15 -32.08
CA ASP A 616 -20.94 20.61 -33.15
C ASP A 616 -20.75 19.07 -33.34
N ALA A 617 -19.74 18.48 -32.69
CA ALA A 617 -19.49 17.04 -32.75
C ALA A 617 -20.73 16.25 -32.33
N LYS A 618 -21.01 15.13 -32.99
CA LYS A 618 -22.03 14.18 -32.54
C LYS A 618 -21.51 13.35 -31.36
N PRO A 619 -22.39 12.84 -30.49
CA PRO A 619 -21.99 11.90 -29.45
C PRO A 619 -21.25 10.69 -30.03
N MET A 620 -20.17 10.28 -29.38
CA MET A 620 -19.31 9.19 -29.86
C MET A 620 -19.40 7.95 -28.97
N VAL A 621 -19.53 6.78 -29.60
CA VAL A 621 -19.54 5.46 -28.96
C VAL A 621 -18.29 4.70 -29.38
N MET A 622 -17.38 4.46 -28.45
CA MET A 622 -16.16 3.71 -28.70
C MET A 622 -16.33 2.24 -28.35
N LEU A 623 -15.94 1.35 -29.25
CA LEU A 623 -15.91 -0.09 -29.00
C LEU A 623 -14.47 -0.52 -28.74
N LEU A 624 -14.22 -1.13 -27.59
CA LEU A 624 -12.90 -1.59 -27.18
C LEU A 624 -12.97 -3.05 -26.73
N GLY A 625 -11.97 -3.85 -27.10
CA GLY A 625 -11.94 -5.27 -26.77
C GLY A 625 -10.82 -6.00 -27.49
N GLN A 626 -10.51 -7.22 -27.06
CA GLN A 626 -9.48 -8.05 -27.66
C GLN A 626 -9.80 -8.44 -29.12
N TYR A 627 -8.83 -9.06 -29.78
CA TYR A 627 -9.02 -9.57 -31.13
C TYR A 627 -10.17 -10.59 -31.19
N SER A 628 -11.00 -10.49 -32.24
CA SER A 628 -12.12 -11.39 -32.49
C SER A 628 -13.30 -11.35 -31.49
N THR A 629 -13.41 -10.34 -30.60
CA THR A 629 -14.58 -10.20 -29.70
C THR A 629 -15.87 -9.73 -30.41
N GLY A 630 -15.79 -9.35 -31.69
CA GLY A 630 -16.94 -8.99 -32.51
C GLY A 630 -17.29 -7.50 -32.52
N LYS A 631 -16.34 -6.58 -32.27
CA LYS A 631 -16.55 -5.12 -32.34
C LYS A 631 -17.13 -4.66 -33.68
N THR A 632 -16.45 -5.00 -34.77
CA THR A 632 -16.87 -4.65 -36.12
C THR A 632 -18.22 -5.30 -36.50
N THR A 633 -18.42 -6.56 -36.10
CA THR A 633 -19.69 -7.27 -36.30
C THR A 633 -20.83 -6.62 -35.53
N PHE A 634 -20.58 -6.15 -34.31
CA PHE A 634 -21.56 -5.44 -33.49
C PHE A 634 -22.01 -4.14 -34.16
N ILE A 635 -21.09 -3.33 -34.69
CA ILE A 635 -21.44 -2.11 -35.42
C ILE A 635 -22.25 -2.45 -36.68
N LYS A 636 -21.84 -3.48 -37.42
CA LYS A 636 -22.54 -3.92 -38.62
C LYS A 636 -23.97 -4.39 -38.31
N HIS A 637 -24.14 -5.15 -37.22
CA HIS A 637 -25.43 -5.60 -36.74
C HIS A 637 -26.36 -4.43 -36.39
N LEU A 638 -25.84 -3.39 -35.73
CA LEU A 638 -26.61 -2.19 -35.40
C LEU A 638 -27.00 -1.33 -36.62
N LEU A 639 -26.21 -1.38 -37.70
CA LEU A 639 -26.44 -0.57 -38.90
C LEU A 639 -27.17 -1.33 -40.01
N GLU A 640 -27.45 -2.63 -39.83
CA GLU A 640 -28.16 -3.56 -40.73
C GLU A 640 -27.66 -3.63 -42.20
N ARG A 641 -26.73 -2.76 -42.63
CA ARG A 641 -26.32 -2.54 -44.03
C ARG A 641 -24.87 -2.05 -44.21
N ALA A 642 -24.04 -2.04 -43.17
CA ALA A 642 -22.66 -1.56 -43.30
C ALA A 642 -21.78 -2.59 -44.04
N HIS A 643 -21.21 -2.22 -45.20
CA HIS A 643 -20.17 -2.98 -45.88
C HIS A 643 -18.82 -2.83 -45.18
N ILE A 644 -18.72 -3.32 -43.94
CA ILE A 644 -17.44 -3.51 -43.27
C ILE A 644 -17.01 -4.95 -43.60
N GLY A 645 -15.94 -5.07 -44.40
CA GLY A 645 -15.53 -6.32 -45.05
C GLY A 645 -15.31 -7.49 -44.08
N PRO A 646 -15.49 -8.74 -44.53
CA PRO A 646 -15.44 -9.95 -43.68
C PRO A 646 -14.03 -10.50 -43.43
N GLU A 647 -12.96 -9.79 -43.80
CA GLU A 647 -11.58 -10.25 -43.68
C GLU A 647 -10.96 -9.97 -42.29
N PRO A 648 -9.84 -10.62 -41.90
CA PRO A 648 -9.24 -10.46 -40.57
C PRO A 648 -8.49 -9.11 -40.46
N THR A 649 -9.20 -7.98 -40.42
CA THR A 649 -8.65 -6.68 -40.88
C THR A 649 -8.98 -5.43 -40.06
N THR A 650 -8.90 -5.44 -38.72
CA THR A 650 -8.83 -4.16 -37.97
C THR A 650 -7.52 -4.02 -37.19
N ASP A 651 -6.45 -3.69 -37.93
CA ASP A 651 -5.25 -3.03 -37.41
C ASP A 651 -5.38 -1.49 -37.41
N ARG A 652 -6.55 -0.96 -37.79
CA ARG A 652 -6.87 0.46 -37.91
C ARG A 652 -7.98 0.91 -36.96
N PHE A 653 -7.91 2.17 -36.56
CA PHE A 653 -9.03 2.87 -35.95
C PHE A 653 -9.96 3.35 -37.05
N ILE A 654 -11.24 2.96 -36.98
CA ILE A 654 -12.26 3.34 -37.97
C ILE A 654 -13.34 4.14 -37.25
N VAL A 655 -13.54 5.38 -37.70
CA VAL A 655 -14.68 6.20 -37.25
C VAL A 655 -15.80 6.06 -38.27
N VAL A 656 -16.94 5.55 -37.84
CA VAL A 656 -18.15 5.41 -38.67
C VAL A 656 -19.11 6.55 -38.34
N MET A 657 -19.33 7.45 -39.30
CA MET A 657 -20.18 8.64 -39.13
C MET A 657 -21.16 8.81 -40.28
N SER A 658 -22.15 9.68 -40.10
CA SER A 658 -23.08 10.02 -41.16
C SER A 658 -22.40 10.88 -42.23
N GLY A 659 -22.67 10.55 -43.50
CA GLY A 659 -22.32 11.36 -44.65
C GLY A 659 -23.36 11.21 -45.76
N PRO A 660 -23.32 12.08 -46.78
CA PRO A 660 -24.27 12.04 -47.88
C PRO A 660 -24.13 10.78 -48.73
N ASP A 661 -22.90 10.28 -48.88
CA ASP A 661 -22.54 9.14 -49.71
C ASP A 661 -21.66 8.17 -48.91
N GLU A 662 -21.70 6.89 -49.29
CA GLU A 662 -20.82 5.88 -48.73
C GLU A 662 -19.38 6.08 -49.23
N ARG A 663 -18.47 6.49 -48.33
CA ARG A 663 -17.07 6.75 -48.68
C ARG A 663 -16.12 6.48 -47.50
N SER A 664 -14.91 6.08 -47.82
CA SER A 664 -13.80 6.01 -46.85
C SER A 664 -12.81 7.15 -47.08
N ILE A 665 -12.44 7.83 -46.00
CA ILE A 665 -11.53 8.96 -45.98
C ILE A 665 -10.28 8.58 -45.16
N PRO A 666 -9.07 8.63 -45.74
CA PRO A 666 -7.83 8.33 -45.03
C PRO A 666 -7.54 9.31 -43.88
N GLY A 667 -6.94 8.81 -42.79
CA GLY A 667 -6.70 9.56 -41.56
C GLY A 667 -5.89 10.85 -41.71
N ASN A 668 -4.91 10.88 -42.62
CA ASN A 668 -4.14 12.10 -42.93
C ASN A 668 -5.04 13.25 -43.42
N THR A 669 -6.09 12.92 -44.19
CA THR A 669 -7.06 13.90 -44.71
C THR A 669 -8.07 14.30 -43.63
N VAL A 670 -8.53 13.33 -42.84
CA VAL A 670 -9.48 13.55 -41.74
C VAL A 670 -8.89 14.48 -40.68
N ALA A 671 -7.60 14.34 -40.39
CA ALA A 671 -6.93 15.12 -39.35
C ALA A 671 -6.67 16.59 -39.73
N VAL A 672 -6.82 16.97 -41.00
CA VAL A 672 -6.67 18.36 -41.46
C VAL A 672 -8.01 19.04 -41.78
N GLN A 673 -9.10 18.29 -41.82
CA GLN A 673 -10.44 18.80 -42.07
C GLN A 673 -10.97 19.57 -40.85
N ALA A 674 -11.14 20.88 -40.98
CA ALA A 674 -11.55 21.78 -39.89
C ALA A 674 -13.02 21.58 -39.46
N ASP A 675 -13.83 20.97 -40.31
CA ASP A 675 -15.21 20.57 -40.05
C ASP A 675 -15.33 19.29 -39.23
N MET A 676 -14.22 18.57 -38.99
CA MET A 676 -14.20 17.32 -38.23
C MET A 676 -13.47 17.43 -36.88
N PRO A 677 -13.96 16.76 -35.81
CA PRO A 677 -13.39 16.88 -34.46
C PRO A 677 -12.09 16.07 -34.22
N PHE A 678 -11.36 15.71 -35.29
CA PHE A 678 -10.21 14.79 -35.27
C PHE A 678 -8.86 15.47 -35.50
N SER A 679 -8.81 16.80 -35.59
CA SER A 679 -7.56 17.55 -35.82
C SER A 679 -6.50 17.31 -34.74
N GLY A 680 -6.90 17.05 -33.51
CA GLY A 680 -5.98 16.72 -32.40
C GLY A 680 -5.18 15.42 -32.62
N LEU A 681 -5.66 14.52 -33.48
CA LEU A 681 -4.97 13.25 -33.77
C LEU A 681 -3.65 13.44 -34.55
N THR A 682 -3.42 14.62 -35.12
CA THR A 682 -2.14 14.98 -35.76
C THR A 682 -0.95 14.83 -34.81
N THR A 683 -1.15 14.99 -33.51
CA THR A 683 -0.13 14.85 -32.46
C THR A 683 0.49 13.45 -32.40
N PHE A 684 -0.23 12.41 -32.82
CA PHE A 684 0.27 11.03 -32.84
C PHE A 684 1.11 10.70 -34.09
N GLY A 685 1.27 11.66 -35.00
CA GLY A 685 2.15 11.55 -36.16
C GLY A 685 1.61 10.67 -37.29
N THR A 686 2.37 10.63 -38.38
CA THR A 686 1.98 9.95 -39.63
C THR A 686 1.84 8.44 -39.49
N ALA A 687 2.61 7.81 -38.59
CA ALA A 687 2.53 6.39 -38.30
C ALA A 687 1.11 5.99 -37.84
N PHE A 688 0.53 6.76 -36.91
CA PHE A 688 -0.86 6.56 -36.48
C PHE A 688 -1.86 6.94 -37.56
N LEU A 689 -1.70 8.11 -38.20
CA LEU A 689 -2.68 8.60 -39.18
C LEU A 689 -2.83 7.66 -40.40
N SER A 690 -1.80 6.88 -40.74
CA SER A 690 -1.88 5.82 -41.76
C SER A 690 -2.73 4.61 -41.35
N LYS A 691 -2.96 4.45 -40.04
CA LYS A 691 -3.79 3.42 -39.39
C LYS A 691 -5.09 4.01 -38.82
N PHE A 692 -5.49 5.18 -39.30
CA PHE A 692 -6.72 5.85 -38.95
C PHE A 692 -7.55 6.08 -40.21
N GLU A 693 -8.85 5.85 -40.12
CA GLU A 693 -9.76 5.90 -41.26
C GLU A 693 -11.13 6.42 -40.80
N CYS A 694 -11.79 7.21 -41.65
CA CYS A 694 -13.16 7.65 -41.42
C CYS A 694 -14.06 7.07 -42.51
N SER A 695 -15.00 6.21 -42.12
CA SER A 695 -16.05 5.69 -42.98
C SER A 695 -17.31 6.54 -42.81
N GLN A 696 -17.82 7.09 -43.91
CA GLN A 696 -19.06 7.85 -43.94
C GLN A 696 -20.12 7.07 -44.70
N MET A 697 -21.36 7.08 -44.21
CA MET A 697 -22.51 6.52 -44.93
C MET A 697 -23.82 7.19 -44.51
N PRO A 698 -24.84 7.24 -45.38
CA PRO A 698 -26.16 7.73 -44.99
C PRO A 698 -26.89 6.67 -44.16
N HIS A 699 -27.13 6.97 -42.88
CA HIS A 699 -27.89 6.09 -41.98
C HIS A 699 -28.53 6.90 -40.85
N SER A 700 -29.81 6.64 -40.55
CA SER A 700 -30.59 7.37 -39.53
C SER A 700 -29.93 7.35 -38.15
N LEU A 701 -29.42 6.20 -37.70
CA LEU A 701 -28.66 6.12 -36.44
C LEU A 701 -27.41 7.02 -36.44
N LEU A 702 -26.68 7.08 -37.56
CA LEU A 702 -25.47 7.89 -37.67
C LEU A 702 -25.75 9.40 -37.78
N GLU A 703 -27.00 9.79 -38.03
CA GLU A 703 -27.42 11.18 -37.91
C GLU A 703 -27.33 11.68 -36.47
N HIS A 704 -27.46 10.77 -35.49
CA HIS A 704 -27.48 11.10 -34.08
C HIS A 704 -26.22 10.69 -33.31
N ILE A 705 -25.53 9.62 -33.72
CA ILE A 705 -24.31 9.12 -33.05
C ILE A 705 -23.18 8.82 -34.04
N THR A 706 -21.96 8.71 -33.54
CA THR A 706 -20.78 8.29 -34.31
C THR A 706 -20.12 7.12 -33.60
N PHE A 707 -19.76 6.07 -34.34
CA PHE A 707 -19.07 4.91 -33.77
C PHE A 707 -17.57 5.01 -33.99
N VAL A 708 -16.80 4.56 -33.02
CA VAL A 708 -15.34 4.41 -33.10
C VAL A 708 -15.02 2.94 -32.93
N ASP A 709 -14.70 2.25 -34.02
CA ASP A 709 -14.18 0.88 -34.00
C ASP A 709 -12.67 0.93 -33.76
N THR A 710 -12.22 0.29 -32.69
CA THR A 710 -10.80 0.26 -32.33
C THR A 710 -10.16 -1.06 -32.78
N PRO A 711 -8.85 -1.06 -33.10
CA PRO A 711 -8.11 -2.28 -33.34
C PRO A 711 -8.23 -3.26 -32.17
N GLY A 712 -8.27 -4.56 -32.46
CA GLY A 712 -8.24 -5.59 -31.41
C GLY A 712 -7.01 -5.45 -30.51
N VAL A 713 -7.23 -5.42 -29.19
CA VAL A 713 -6.12 -5.44 -28.23
C VAL A 713 -5.40 -6.80 -28.32
N LEU A 714 -4.08 -6.76 -28.48
CA LEU A 714 -3.27 -7.95 -28.70
C LEU A 714 -2.97 -8.66 -27.37
N SER A 715 -2.74 -9.97 -27.44
CA SER A 715 -2.40 -10.79 -26.27
C SER A 715 -0.94 -11.23 -26.38
N GLY A 716 -0.03 -10.48 -25.73
CA GLY A 716 1.37 -10.85 -25.55
C GLY A 716 2.42 -9.82 -25.99
N GLU A 717 3.57 -9.81 -25.31
CA GLU A 717 4.67 -8.84 -25.47
C GLU A 717 5.22 -8.74 -26.90
N LYS A 718 5.33 -9.86 -27.62
CA LYS A 718 5.92 -9.93 -28.97
C LYS A 718 5.09 -9.26 -30.06
N GLN A 719 3.78 -9.15 -29.85
CA GLN A 719 2.86 -8.50 -30.79
C GLN A 719 2.79 -6.98 -30.56
N ARG A 720 3.19 -6.49 -29.37
CA ARG A 720 3.22 -5.06 -29.04
C ARG A 720 4.27 -4.28 -29.79
N THR A 721 5.45 -4.85 -29.99
CA THR A 721 6.55 -4.23 -30.74
C THR A 721 6.21 -4.02 -32.23
N GLN A 722 5.07 -4.53 -32.72
CA GLN A 722 4.63 -4.32 -34.10
C GLN A 722 3.88 -3.00 -34.32
N ARG A 723 3.38 -2.32 -33.28
CA ARG A 723 2.69 -1.03 -33.45
C ARG A 723 3.70 0.12 -33.46
N ALA A 724 3.74 0.86 -34.56
CA ALA A 724 4.59 2.04 -34.74
C ALA A 724 4.02 3.32 -34.08
N TYR A 725 2.98 3.20 -33.25
CA TYR A 725 2.31 4.32 -32.60
C TYR A 725 1.83 3.94 -31.18
N ASP A 726 1.63 4.94 -30.33
CA ASP A 726 1.11 4.75 -28.97
C ASP A 726 -0.39 4.44 -28.97
N PHE A 727 -0.73 3.15 -28.97
CA PHE A 727 -2.11 2.69 -28.90
C PHE A 727 -2.84 3.13 -27.62
N THR A 728 -2.13 3.20 -26.48
CA THR A 728 -2.75 3.52 -25.19
C THR A 728 -3.12 5.01 -25.13
N GLY A 729 -2.20 5.87 -25.60
CA GLY A 729 -2.43 7.30 -25.71
C GLY A 729 -3.56 7.64 -26.69
N VAL A 730 -3.60 7.01 -27.86
CA VAL A 730 -4.71 7.19 -28.83
C VAL A 730 -6.04 6.75 -28.22
N THR A 731 -6.10 5.59 -27.56
CA THR A 731 -7.33 5.09 -26.94
C THR A 731 -7.80 6.02 -25.82
N SER A 732 -6.88 6.54 -25.01
CA SER A 732 -7.18 7.54 -23.97
C SER A 732 -7.72 8.84 -24.57
N TRP A 733 -7.17 9.30 -25.71
CA TRP A 733 -7.66 10.47 -26.43
C TRP A 733 -9.12 10.29 -26.91
N PHE A 734 -9.45 9.13 -27.49
CA PHE A 734 -10.83 8.83 -27.87
C PHE A 734 -11.74 8.72 -26.65
N ALA A 735 -11.31 8.04 -25.57
CA ALA A 735 -12.07 7.90 -24.34
C ALA A 735 -12.46 9.24 -23.70
N ALA A 736 -11.57 10.23 -23.78
CA ALA A 736 -11.84 11.59 -23.31
C ALA A 736 -12.98 12.24 -24.10
N LYS A 737 -13.02 12.04 -25.43
CA LYS A 737 -14.03 12.62 -26.32
C LYS A 737 -15.32 11.82 -26.48
N CYS A 738 -15.30 10.51 -26.19
CA CYS A 738 -16.47 9.66 -26.32
C CYS A 738 -17.46 9.88 -25.17
N ASP A 739 -18.74 9.60 -25.45
CA ASP A 739 -19.83 9.70 -24.48
C ASP A 739 -20.15 8.33 -23.87
N LEU A 740 -19.86 7.25 -24.62
CA LEU A 740 -20.01 5.86 -24.19
C LEU A 740 -18.80 5.03 -24.64
N ILE A 741 -18.33 4.13 -23.77
CA ILE A 741 -17.26 3.18 -24.06
C ILE A 741 -17.79 1.77 -23.82
N LEU A 742 -17.93 0.99 -24.88
CA LEU A 742 -18.33 -0.42 -24.83
C LEU A 742 -17.10 -1.32 -24.74
N LEU A 743 -16.94 -2.02 -23.62
CA LEU A 743 -15.93 -3.06 -23.44
C LEU A 743 -16.50 -4.42 -23.85
N LEU A 744 -16.06 -4.95 -24.99
CA LEU A 744 -16.54 -6.22 -25.54
C LEU A 744 -15.66 -7.39 -25.11
N PHE A 745 -16.30 -8.43 -24.57
CA PHE A 745 -15.70 -9.70 -24.17
C PHE A 745 -16.38 -10.87 -24.88
N ASP A 746 -15.62 -11.95 -25.08
CA ASP A 746 -16.09 -13.22 -25.66
C ASP A 746 -16.02 -14.31 -24.55
N PRO A 747 -17.14 -14.98 -24.20
CA PRO A 747 -17.18 -16.01 -23.17
C PRO A 747 -16.22 -17.17 -23.39
N HIS A 748 -15.95 -17.53 -24.64
CA HIS A 748 -15.08 -18.65 -24.98
C HIS A 748 -13.60 -18.29 -24.81
N LYS A 749 -13.27 -16.99 -24.89
CA LYS A 749 -11.91 -16.44 -24.79
C LYS A 749 -11.87 -15.33 -23.74
N LEU A 750 -12.36 -15.62 -22.55
CA LEU A 750 -12.31 -14.69 -21.42
C LEU A 750 -10.89 -14.61 -20.84
N ASP A 751 -9.99 -13.96 -21.56
CA ASP A 751 -8.70 -13.52 -21.04
C ASP A 751 -8.71 -11.99 -20.91
N VAL A 752 -8.12 -11.45 -19.85
CA VAL A 752 -7.87 -10.02 -19.71
C VAL A 752 -6.35 -9.84 -19.74
N SER A 753 -5.80 -9.76 -20.95
CA SER A 753 -4.37 -9.63 -21.17
C SER A 753 -3.79 -8.40 -20.46
N ASP A 754 -2.50 -8.41 -20.12
CA ASP A 754 -1.87 -7.27 -19.43
C ASP A 754 -1.83 -6.00 -20.27
N GLU A 755 -1.90 -6.12 -21.60
CA GLU A 755 -2.14 -4.98 -22.47
C GLU A 755 -3.55 -4.45 -22.29
N PHE A 756 -4.56 -5.32 -22.29
CA PHE A 756 -5.94 -4.89 -22.12
C PHE A 756 -6.17 -4.27 -20.75
N LYS A 757 -5.57 -4.81 -19.68
CA LYS A 757 -5.56 -4.19 -18.34
C LYS A 757 -4.95 -2.79 -18.38
N ARG A 758 -3.84 -2.60 -19.10
CA ARG A 758 -3.18 -1.27 -19.24
C ARG A 758 -4.07 -0.29 -19.99
N VAL A 759 -4.72 -0.72 -21.06
CA VAL A 759 -5.66 0.12 -21.81
C VAL A 759 -6.88 0.47 -20.94
N ILE A 760 -7.49 -0.49 -20.24
CA ILE A 760 -8.59 -0.20 -19.31
C ILE A 760 -8.12 0.76 -18.20
N SER A 761 -6.90 0.59 -17.72
CA SER A 761 -6.32 1.51 -16.71
C SER A 761 -6.10 2.93 -17.24
N SER A 762 -5.90 3.13 -18.55
CA SER A 762 -5.82 4.47 -19.16
C SER A 762 -7.19 5.14 -19.37
N LEU A 763 -8.28 4.41 -19.12
CA LEU A 763 -9.65 4.94 -19.11
C LEU A 763 -10.09 5.46 -17.74
N ARG A 764 -9.23 5.39 -16.71
CA ARG A 764 -9.55 5.85 -15.36
C ARG A 764 -9.98 7.31 -15.35
N GLY A 765 -11.07 7.61 -14.64
CA GLY A 765 -11.69 8.94 -14.65
C GLY A 765 -12.78 9.09 -15.72
N HIS A 766 -13.01 8.05 -16.52
CA HIS A 766 -14.12 7.92 -17.46
C HIS A 766 -14.98 6.68 -17.17
N ASP A 767 -14.89 6.15 -15.95
CA ASP A 767 -15.55 4.90 -15.53
C ASP A 767 -17.08 4.97 -15.66
N ASP A 768 -17.67 6.16 -15.51
CA ASP A 768 -19.11 6.43 -15.68
C ASP A 768 -19.61 6.16 -17.11
N LYS A 769 -18.71 6.31 -18.09
CA LYS A 769 -18.97 6.07 -19.52
C LYS A 769 -18.81 4.59 -19.91
N ILE A 770 -18.26 3.76 -19.04
CA ILE A 770 -17.92 2.38 -19.38
C ILE A 770 -19.16 1.50 -19.23
N ARG A 771 -19.44 0.72 -20.26
CA ARG A 771 -20.40 -0.38 -20.25
C ARG A 771 -19.75 -1.63 -20.81
N VAL A 772 -20.12 -2.77 -20.28
CA VAL A 772 -19.51 -4.04 -20.63
C VAL A 772 -20.49 -4.83 -21.48
N VAL A 773 -20.02 -5.47 -22.54
CA VAL A 773 -20.82 -6.34 -23.41
C VAL A 773 -20.16 -7.70 -23.44
N LEU A 774 -20.86 -8.71 -22.95
CA LEU A 774 -20.46 -10.11 -23.06
C LEU A 774 -21.13 -10.68 -24.32
N ASN A 775 -20.41 -10.59 -25.44
CA ASN A 775 -20.89 -10.94 -26.77
C ASN A 775 -20.68 -12.44 -27.06
N LYS A 776 -21.45 -13.04 -27.96
CA LYS A 776 -21.42 -14.48 -28.29
C LYS A 776 -21.80 -15.40 -27.13
N ALA A 777 -22.68 -14.93 -26.24
CA ALA A 777 -23.18 -15.70 -25.10
C ALA A 777 -23.94 -16.98 -25.51
N ASP A 778 -24.42 -17.06 -26.75
CA ASP A 778 -25.09 -18.22 -27.35
C ASP A 778 -24.14 -19.42 -27.63
N GLN A 779 -22.82 -19.20 -27.55
CA GLN A 779 -21.81 -20.24 -27.82
C GLN A 779 -21.45 -21.07 -26.58
N VAL A 780 -21.96 -20.71 -25.41
CA VAL A 780 -21.70 -21.38 -24.14
C VAL A 780 -23.01 -21.78 -23.48
N ASP A 781 -23.00 -22.86 -22.71
CA ASP A 781 -24.17 -23.26 -21.93
C ASP A 781 -24.39 -22.30 -20.74
N THR A 782 -25.59 -22.34 -20.16
CA THR A 782 -25.98 -21.45 -19.06
C THR A 782 -25.06 -21.55 -17.85
N GLN A 783 -24.54 -22.73 -17.51
CA GLN A 783 -23.66 -22.89 -16.36
C GLN A 783 -22.28 -22.28 -16.63
N GLN A 784 -21.71 -22.52 -17.82
CA GLN A 784 -20.45 -21.89 -18.23
C GLN A 784 -20.61 -20.37 -18.35
N LEU A 785 -21.73 -19.88 -18.88
CA LEU A 785 -22.03 -18.45 -18.98
C LEU A 785 -21.98 -17.77 -17.61
N MET A 786 -22.59 -18.37 -16.58
CA MET A 786 -22.56 -17.83 -15.21
C MET A 786 -21.15 -17.84 -14.60
N ARG A 787 -20.33 -18.86 -14.91
CA ARG A 787 -18.91 -18.92 -14.49
C ARG A 787 -18.07 -17.84 -15.16
N VAL A 788 -18.24 -17.66 -16.47
CA VAL A 788 -17.58 -16.62 -17.27
C VAL A 788 -17.98 -15.24 -16.78
N TYR A 789 -19.27 -15.00 -16.56
CA TYR A 789 -19.79 -13.74 -16.03
C TYR A 789 -19.16 -13.41 -14.67
N GLY A 790 -19.13 -14.37 -13.74
CA GLY A 790 -18.48 -14.21 -12.44
C GLY A 790 -16.98 -13.90 -12.55
N ALA A 791 -16.27 -14.62 -13.43
CA ALA A 791 -14.84 -14.40 -13.68
C ALA A 791 -14.54 -13.03 -14.32
N LEU A 792 -15.41 -12.56 -15.22
CA LEU A 792 -15.32 -11.24 -15.86
C LEU A 792 -15.50 -10.14 -14.82
N MET A 793 -16.54 -10.22 -13.99
CA MET A 793 -16.81 -9.22 -12.95
C MET A 793 -15.70 -9.18 -11.90
N TRP A 794 -15.15 -10.33 -11.52
CA TRP A 794 -13.98 -10.41 -10.65
C TRP A 794 -12.75 -9.73 -11.26
N SER A 795 -12.51 -9.94 -12.55
CA SER A 795 -11.35 -9.38 -13.25
C SER A 795 -11.51 -7.86 -13.46
N LEU A 796 -12.68 -7.40 -13.91
CA LEU A 796 -12.97 -5.98 -14.08
C LEU A 796 -12.94 -5.22 -12.76
N GLY A 797 -13.49 -5.79 -11.68
CA GLY A 797 -13.45 -5.18 -10.34
C GLY A 797 -12.03 -4.92 -9.84
N LYS A 798 -11.05 -5.76 -10.22
CA LYS A 798 -9.64 -5.54 -9.90
C LYS A 798 -9.00 -4.43 -10.74
N VAL A 799 -9.41 -4.27 -12.00
CA VAL A 799 -8.77 -3.37 -12.96
C VAL A 799 -9.35 -1.95 -12.88
N LEU A 800 -10.69 -1.82 -12.89
CA LEU A 800 -11.39 -0.54 -12.81
C LEU A 800 -11.20 0.13 -11.44
N ASN A 801 -11.10 -0.65 -10.36
CA ASN A 801 -10.90 -0.15 -9.00
C ASN A 801 -11.95 0.90 -8.58
N THR A 802 -13.19 0.71 -9.03
CA THR A 802 -14.37 1.50 -8.65
C THR A 802 -15.22 0.73 -7.65
N PRO A 803 -15.85 1.42 -6.67
CA PRO A 803 -16.82 0.77 -5.78
C PRO A 803 -18.12 0.40 -6.50
N GLU A 804 -18.42 1.08 -7.61
CA GLU A 804 -19.60 0.85 -8.45
C GLU A 804 -19.37 -0.30 -9.42
N VAL A 805 -20.40 -1.15 -9.55
CA VAL A 805 -20.40 -2.33 -10.42
C VAL A 805 -20.85 -1.92 -11.83
N SER A 806 -20.03 -2.17 -12.85
CA SER A 806 -20.39 -1.86 -14.24
C SER A 806 -21.56 -2.71 -14.74
N ARG A 807 -22.50 -2.11 -15.48
CA ARG A 807 -23.57 -2.82 -16.20
C ARG A 807 -22.96 -3.66 -17.33
N VAL A 808 -23.32 -4.95 -17.37
CA VAL A 808 -22.87 -5.92 -18.38
C VAL A 808 -24.06 -6.37 -19.21
N TYR A 809 -24.06 -6.12 -20.52
CA TYR A 809 -25.08 -6.64 -21.44
C TYR A 809 -24.67 -8.02 -21.95
N ILE A 810 -25.53 -9.02 -21.77
CA ILE A 810 -25.25 -10.42 -22.14
C ILE A 810 -26.04 -10.79 -23.38
N GLY A 811 -25.38 -11.18 -24.47
CA GLY A 811 -26.09 -11.58 -25.68
C GLY A 811 -25.18 -11.99 -26.83
N SER A 812 -25.78 -12.15 -28.01
CA SER A 812 -25.07 -12.42 -29.26
C SER A 812 -25.47 -11.39 -30.30
N PHE A 813 -24.59 -10.43 -30.56
CA PHE A 813 -24.87 -9.28 -31.42
C PHE A 813 -24.35 -9.55 -32.83
N ASN A 814 -25.08 -10.39 -33.57
CA ASN A 814 -24.78 -10.75 -34.95
C ASN A 814 -26.08 -11.11 -35.70
N ASP A 815 -25.97 -11.27 -37.02
CA ASP A 815 -27.14 -11.54 -37.88
C ASP A 815 -27.56 -13.03 -37.91
N LYS A 816 -26.95 -13.89 -37.08
CA LYS A 816 -27.27 -15.31 -37.02
C LYS A 816 -28.35 -15.56 -35.96
N PRO A 817 -29.25 -16.53 -36.19
CA PRO A 817 -30.22 -16.92 -35.18
C PRO A 817 -29.52 -17.48 -33.93
N VAL A 818 -30.06 -17.16 -32.75
CA VAL A 818 -29.60 -17.69 -31.46
C VAL A 818 -29.72 -19.22 -31.46
N ASN A 819 -28.69 -19.92 -31.00
CA ASN A 819 -28.69 -21.38 -30.93
C ASN A 819 -29.59 -21.89 -29.79
N GLU A 820 -30.89 -22.03 -30.05
CA GLU A 820 -31.90 -22.42 -29.07
C GLU A 820 -31.59 -23.74 -28.35
N ALA A 821 -30.86 -24.67 -28.99
CA ALA A 821 -30.48 -25.95 -28.42
C ALA A 821 -29.42 -25.84 -27.31
N ALA A 822 -28.55 -24.83 -27.35
CA ALA A 822 -27.47 -24.64 -26.36
C ALA A 822 -27.89 -23.73 -25.20
N THR A 823 -28.80 -22.78 -25.43
CA THR A 823 -29.15 -21.73 -24.46
C THR A 823 -30.36 -22.05 -23.59
N GLY A 824 -31.21 -22.98 -24.03
CA GLY A 824 -32.51 -23.26 -23.41
C GLY A 824 -33.50 -22.09 -23.52
N PRO A 825 -34.76 -22.28 -23.07
CA PRO A 825 -35.82 -21.28 -23.26
C PRO A 825 -35.59 -19.97 -22.50
N ILE A 826 -34.90 -20.03 -21.35
CA ILE A 826 -34.62 -18.85 -20.51
C ILE A 826 -33.51 -17.97 -21.11
N GLY A 827 -32.54 -18.57 -21.81
CA GLY A 827 -31.39 -17.85 -22.36
C GLY A 827 -31.77 -16.92 -23.51
N LYS A 828 -32.72 -17.32 -24.36
CA LYS A 828 -33.22 -16.50 -25.46
C LYS A 828 -33.89 -15.22 -24.98
N GLU A 829 -34.83 -15.35 -24.04
CA GLU A 829 -35.52 -14.20 -23.45
C GLU A 829 -34.56 -13.25 -22.74
N LEU A 830 -33.54 -13.79 -22.04
CA LEU A 830 -32.49 -12.99 -21.43
C LEU A 830 -31.73 -12.19 -22.49
N PHE A 831 -31.25 -12.83 -23.56
CA PHE A 831 -30.45 -12.14 -24.59
C PHE A 831 -31.24 -11.07 -25.34
N GLU A 832 -32.51 -11.35 -25.66
CA GLU A 832 -33.40 -10.38 -26.30
C GLU A 832 -33.62 -9.15 -25.40
N ARG A 833 -33.94 -9.36 -24.11
CA ARG A 833 -34.10 -8.26 -23.14
C ARG A 833 -32.82 -7.45 -22.94
N GLU A 834 -31.68 -8.12 -22.82
CA GLU A 834 -30.37 -7.46 -22.66
C GLU A 834 -29.96 -6.66 -23.91
N GLN A 835 -30.34 -7.14 -25.10
CA GLN A 835 -30.16 -6.41 -26.35
C GLN A 835 -31.08 -5.19 -26.45
N GLU A 836 -32.35 -5.32 -26.04
CA GLU A 836 -33.28 -4.20 -25.96
C GLU A 836 -32.80 -3.12 -24.98
N ASP A 837 -32.32 -3.52 -23.80
CA ASP A 837 -31.72 -2.62 -22.81
C ASP A 837 -30.53 -1.84 -23.40
N LEU A 838 -29.62 -2.53 -24.11
CA LEU A 838 -28.48 -1.89 -24.76
C LEU A 838 -28.92 -0.91 -25.86
N LEU A 839 -29.89 -1.30 -26.69
CA LEU A 839 -30.44 -0.43 -27.74
C LEU A 839 -31.14 0.80 -27.15
N SER A 840 -31.87 0.64 -26.05
CA SER A 840 -32.47 1.74 -25.29
C SER A 840 -31.40 2.69 -24.78
N ASP A 841 -30.34 2.16 -24.18
CA ASP A 841 -29.23 2.98 -23.69
C ASP A 841 -28.50 3.71 -24.82
N LEU A 842 -28.32 3.08 -26.00
CA LEU A 842 -27.74 3.71 -27.19
C LEU A 842 -28.62 4.85 -27.73
N LYS A 843 -29.94 4.68 -27.75
CA LYS A 843 -30.91 5.70 -28.17
C LYS A 843 -30.93 6.90 -27.22
N ASP A 844 -30.69 6.68 -25.94
CA ASP A 844 -30.63 7.73 -24.93
C ASP A 844 -29.32 8.54 -24.95
N ILE A 845 -28.28 8.08 -25.65
CA ILE A 845 -26.96 8.74 -25.64
C ILE A 845 -27.05 10.20 -26.07
N PRO A 846 -27.70 10.59 -27.19
CA PRO A 846 -27.72 11.98 -27.61
C PRO A 846 -28.35 12.92 -26.58
N LYS A 847 -29.41 12.45 -25.92
CA LYS A 847 -30.05 13.16 -24.81
C LYS A 847 -29.08 13.33 -23.64
N LYS A 848 -28.49 12.22 -23.15
CA LYS A 848 -27.51 12.21 -22.05
C LYS A 848 -26.26 13.04 -22.38
N ALA A 849 -25.80 13.03 -23.63
CA ALA A 849 -24.64 13.77 -24.10
C ALA A 849 -24.89 15.28 -24.12
N CYS A 850 -26.10 15.73 -24.48
CA CYS A 850 -26.47 17.15 -24.40
C CYS A 850 -26.37 17.66 -22.95
N ASP A 851 -26.98 16.94 -22.00
CA ASP A 851 -26.93 17.27 -20.57
C ASP A 851 -25.50 17.23 -20.03
N ARG A 852 -24.73 16.22 -20.43
CA ARG A 852 -23.32 16.09 -20.07
C ARG A 852 -22.51 17.28 -20.58
N ARG A 853 -22.71 17.73 -21.82
CA ARG A 853 -22.00 18.89 -22.38
C ARG A 853 -22.28 20.17 -21.61
N ILE A 854 -23.54 20.38 -21.20
CA ILE A 854 -23.89 21.52 -20.33
C ILE A 854 -23.11 21.43 -19.01
N ASN A 855 -23.10 20.26 -18.38
CA ASN A 855 -22.40 20.04 -17.11
C ASN A 855 -20.87 20.20 -17.23
N GLU A 856 -20.26 19.66 -18.29
CA GLU A 856 -18.82 19.82 -18.56
C GLU A 856 -18.47 21.28 -18.88
N PHE A 857 -19.35 22.00 -19.58
CA PHE A 857 -19.19 23.43 -19.82
C PHE A 857 -19.20 24.23 -18.51
N VAL A 858 -20.13 23.92 -17.60
CA VAL A 858 -20.20 24.53 -16.26
C VAL A 858 -18.96 24.21 -15.43
N LYS A 859 -18.52 22.94 -15.40
CA LYS A 859 -17.29 22.52 -14.70
C LYS A 859 -16.07 23.26 -15.23
N ARG A 860 -15.92 23.34 -16.56
CA ARG A 860 -14.84 24.08 -17.23
C ARG A 860 -14.85 25.57 -16.86
N ALA A 861 -16.03 26.20 -16.84
CA ALA A 861 -16.17 27.59 -16.44
C ALA A 861 -15.73 27.83 -14.99
N ARG A 862 -16.10 26.94 -14.06
CA ARG A 862 -15.64 27.00 -12.66
C ARG A 862 -14.13 26.81 -12.56
N ALA A 863 -13.58 25.80 -13.24
CA ALA A 863 -12.14 25.53 -13.26
C ALA A 863 -11.33 26.71 -13.81
N ALA A 864 -11.79 27.33 -14.91
CA ALA A 864 -11.15 28.51 -15.49
C ALA A 864 -11.20 29.72 -14.54
N LYS A 865 -12.31 29.90 -13.80
CA LYS A 865 -12.44 30.94 -12.78
C LYS A 865 -11.44 30.73 -11.64
N ILE A 866 -11.33 29.51 -11.11
CA ILE A 866 -10.40 29.17 -10.03
C ILE A 866 -8.94 29.30 -10.51
N HIS A 867 -8.63 28.83 -11.71
CA HIS A 867 -7.32 29.03 -12.34
C HIS A 867 -6.94 30.51 -12.43
N ALA A 868 -7.88 31.37 -12.87
CA ALA A 868 -7.66 32.81 -12.90
C ALA A 868 -7.35 33.40 -11.52
N TYR A 869 -8.04 32.95 -10.46
CA TYR A 869 -7.74 33.36 -9.08
C TYR A 869 -6.36 32.88 -8.62
N ILE A 870 -5.98 31.64 -8.89
CA ILE A 870 -4.67 31.08 -8.55
C ILE A 870 -3.54 31.88 -9.22
N ILE A 871 -3.60 32.05 -10.55
CA ILE A 871 -2.58 32.78 -11.31
C ILE A 871 -2.47 34.23 -10.83
N SER A 872 -3.61 34.87 -10.56
CA SER A 872 -3.64 36.24 -10.05
C SER A 872 -3.07 36.36 -8.63
N HIS A 873 -3.33 35.38 -7.77
CA HIS A 873 -2.78 35.31 -6.41
C HIS A 873 -1.27 35.13 -6.44
N LEU A 874 -0.76 34.22 -7.27
CA LEU A 874 0.67 34.04 -7.47
C LEU A 874 1.33 35.33 -7.97
N LYS A 875 0.68 36.06 -8.89
CA LYS A 875 1.15 37.37 -9.35
C LYS A 875 1.16 38.43 -8.24
N LYS A 876 0.17 38.41 -7.34
CA LYS A 876 0.02 39.34 -6.21
C LYS A 876 1.12 39.13 -5.15
N GLU A 877 1.55 37.89 -4.93
CA GLU A 877 2.60 37.53 -3.97
C GLU A 877 4.03 37.78 -4.48
N MET A 878 4.21 38.12 -5.76
CA MET A 878 5.54 38.40 -6.33
C MET A 878 6.09 39.77 -5.89
N PRO A 879 7.37 39.85 -5.45
CA PRO A 879 7.98 41.10 -5.01
C PRO A 879 8.31 42.00 -6.20
N ALA A 880 8.16 43.32 -6.03
CA ALA A 880 8.33 44.28 -7.12
C ALA A 880 9.78 44.37 -7.67
N MET A 881 10.82 44.26 -6.81
CA MET A 881 12.21 44.57 -7.20
C MET A 881 13.24 43.46 -6.91
N ILE A 882 13.35 42.93 -5.69
CA ILE A 882 14.44 42.02 -5.29
C ILE A 882 13.88 40.69 -4.77
N GLY A 883 14.56 39.57 -5.07
CA GLY A 883 14.25 38.24 -4.51
C GLY A 883 13.21 37.41 -5.28
N LYS A 884 12.86 37.83 -6.51
CA LYS A 884 11.83 37.20 -7.35
C LYS A 884 11.99 35.69 -7.54
N ALA A 885 13.19 35.22 -7.88
CA ALA A 885 13.47 33.79 -8.05
C ALA A 885 13.25 32.98 -6.77
N LYS A 886 13.72 33.51 -5.63
CA LYS A 886 13.55 32.87 -4.31
C LYS A 886 12.08 32.82 -3.88
N THR A 887 11.33 33.91 -4.12
CA THR A 887 9.89 33.95 -3.82
C THR A 887 9.10 33.01 -4.73
N GLN A 888 9.40 32.98 -6.03
CA GLN A 888 8.78 32.05 -6.97
C GLN A 888 9.01 30.59 -6.53
N GLN A 889 10.25 30.22 -6.20
CA GLN A 889 10.54 28.86 -5.73
C GLN A 889 9.81 28.54 -4.41
N ARG A 890 9.71 29.51 -3.48
CA ARG A 890 8.91 29.36 -2.25
C ARG A 890 7.43 29.13 -2.54
N LEU A 891 6.84 29.89 -3.46
CA LEU A 891 5.43 29.76 -3.86
C LEU A 891 5.15 28.41 -4.54
N ILE A 892 6.10 27.91 -5.34
CA ILE A 892 6.02 26.58 -5.98
C ILE A 892 6.10 25.46 -4.93
N VAL A 893 7.00 25.57 -3.94
CA VAL A 893 7.14 24.56 -2.87
C VAL A 893 5.91 24.54 -1.96
N ASN A 894 5.35 25.70 -1.63
CA ASN A 894 4.19 25.83 -0.74
C ASN A 894 2.85 25.95 -1.49
N LEU A 895 2.76 25.44 -2.72
CA LEU A 895 1.60 25.66 -3.59
C LEU A 895 0.28 25.17 -2.98
N ALA A 896 0.30 24.06 -2.22
CA ALA A 896 -0.88 23.55 -1.52
C ALA A 896 -1.45 24.54 -0.49
N ASP A 897 -0.57 25.23 0.24
CA ASP A 897 -0.98 26.25 1.21
C ASP A 897 -1.52 27.50 0.50
N GLU A 898 -0.92 27.87 -0.64
CA GLU A 898 -1.40 28.99 -1.46
C GLU A 898 -2.79 28.69 -2.04
N PHE A 899 -3.06 27.45 -2.49
CA PHE A 899 -4.40 27.03 -2.89
C PHE A 899 -5.39 27.17 -1.73
N GLY A 900 -4.99 26.75 -0.52
CA GLY A 900 -5.80 26.92 0.68
C GLY A 900 -6.09 28.39 1.05
N LYS A 901 -5.19 29.33 0.73
CA LYS A 901 -5.46 30.77 0.88
C LYS A 901 -6.48 31.27 -0.12
N VAL A 902 -6.30 30.96 -1.41
CA VAL A 902 -7.25 31.32 -2.49
C VAL A 902 -8.64 30.77 -2.19
N GLN A 903 -8.70 29.52 -1.71
CA GLN A 903 -9.94 28.86 -1.31
C GLN A 903 -10.69 29.65 -0.23
N ARG A 904 -9.99 30.09 0.82
CA ARG A 904 -10.58 30.87 1.93
C ARG A 904 -10.95 32.29 1.51
N GLU A 905 -10.10 32.97 0.74
CA GLU A 905 -10.33 34.35 0.29
C GLU A 905 -11.57 34.46 -0.60
N HIS A 906 -11.79 33.48 -1.48
CA HIS A 906 -12.87 33.50 -2.47
C HIS A 906 -14.01 32.52 -2.20
N HIS A 907 -14.02 31.83 -1.05
CA HIS A 907 -15.06 30.87 -0.63
C HIS A 907 -15.33 29.77 -1.68
N LEU A 908 -14.25 29.19 -2.20
CA LEU A 908 -14.33 28.21 -3.28
C LEU A 908 -14.39 26.77 -2.74
N PRO A 909 -15.13 25.86 -3.38
CA PRO A 909 -15.16 24.46 -2.98
C PRO A 909 -13.81 23.78 -3.25
N PRO A 910 -13.31 22.94 -2.34
CA PRO A 910 -11.99 22.30 -2.49
C PRO A 910 -11.93 21.34 -3.68
N GLY A 911 -13.07 20.72 -4.05
CA GLY A 911 -13.14 19.76 -5.14
C GLY A 911 -12.96 20.34 -6.54
N ASP A 912 -13.08 21.65 -6.71
CA ASP A 912 -12.91 22.32 -8.01
C ASP A 912 -11.44 22.78 -8.25
N PHE A 913 -10.53 22.58 -7.29
CA PHE A 913 -9.11 22.92 -7.44
C PHE A 913 -8.33 21.85 -8.22
N PRO A 914 -7.33 22.25 -9.04
CA PRO A 914 -6.51 21.31 -9.80
C PRO A 914 -5.57 20.51 -8.90
N ASN A 915 -5.04 19.39 -9.42
CA ASN A 915 -4.02 18.61 -8.74
C ASN A 915 -2.75 19.45 -8.53
N VAL A 916 -2.29 19.54 -7.27
CA VAL A 916 -1.18 20.42 -6.87
C VAL A 916 0.13 20.03 -7.56
N GLU A 917 0.46 18.74 -7.66
CA GLU A 917 1.74 18.30 -8.23
C GLU A 917 1.80 18.52 -9.73
N HIS A 918 0.73 18.17 -10.46
CA HIS A 918 0.65 18.44 -11.89
C HIS A 918 0.74 19.95 -12.18
N PHE A 919 0.02 20.76 -11.40
CA PHE A 919 0.06 22.22 -11.54
C PHE A 919 1.47 22.75 -11.28
N LYS A 920 2.17 22.23 -10.26
CA LYS A 920 3.54 22.62 -9.88
C LYS A 920 4.56 22.32 -10.98
N GLU A 921 4.46 21.18 -11.65
CA GLU A 921 5.30 20.81 -12.79
C GLU A 921 5.18 21.83 -13.92
N VAL A 922 3.95 22.11 -14.38
CA VAL A 922 3.70 23.09 -15.45
C VAL A 922 4.15 24.48 -15.02
N LEU A 923 3.82 24.88 -13.80
CA LEU A 923 4.12 26.18 -13.22
C LEU A 923 5.63 26.47 -13.15
N SER A 924 6.47 25.44 -13.01
CA SER A 924 7.94 25.57 -12.98
C SER A 924 8.54 26.13 -14.27
N GLY A 925 7.86 25.94 -15.41
CA GLY A 925 8.25 26.48 -16.72
C GLY A 925 7.89 27.96 -16.94
N TYR A 926 7.18 28.60 -16.01
CA TYR A 926 6.68 29.97 -16.16
C TYR A 926 7.38 30.96 -15.24
N ASN A 927 7.45 32.23 -15.68
CA ASN A 927 7.88 33.34 -14.85
C ASN A 927 6.64 34.08 -14.31
N PHE A 928 6.49 34.10 -12.98
CA PHE A 928 5.27 34.61 -12.33
C PHE A 928 5.12 36.13 -12.49
N ASP A 929 6.21 36.84 -12.77
CA ASP A 929 6.14 38.27 -13.06
C ASP A 929 5.40 38.57 -14.37
N LYS A 930 5.33 37.62 -15.29
CA LYS A 930 4.61 37.78 -16.56
C LYS A 930 3.14 37.43 -16.45
N PHE A 931 2.67 36.99 -15.28
CA PHE A 931 1.25 36.71 -15.07
C PHE A 931 0.42 38.00 -15.01
N GLU A 932 -0.81 37.89 -15.50
CA GLU A 932 -1.80 38.95 -15.46
C GLU A 932 -2.35 39.13 -14.04
N LYS A 933 -2.66 40.37 -13.67
CA LYS A 933 -3.40 40.67 -12.44
C LYS A 933 -4.88 40.31 -12.62
N LEU A 934 -5.58 40.07 -11.51
CA LEU A 934 -7.01 39.78 -11.53
C LEU A 934 -7.80 40.92 -12.21
N LYS A 935 -8.66 40.55 -13.15
CA LYS A 935 -9.57 41.45 -13.90
C LYS A 935 -11.01 41.15 -13.47
N PRO A 936 -11.58 41.90 -12.49
CA PRO A 936 -12.88 41.59 -11.91
C PRO A 936 -14.03 41.54 -12.93
N LYS A 937 -13.98 42.39 -13.96
CA LYS A 937 -14.99 42.41 -15.03
C LYS A 937 -15.11 41.07 -15.78
N MET A 938 -13.99 40.37 -15.97
CA MET A 938 -13.99 39.08 -16.67
C MET A 938 -14.55 37.97 -15.79
N ILE A 939 -14.25 38.02 -14.49
CA ILE A 939 -14.80 37.10 -13.50
C ILE A 939 -16.32 37.29 -13.38
N GLN A 940 -16.77 38.54 -13.21
CA GLN A 940 -18.19 38.87 -13.18
C GLN A 940 -18.92 38.39 -14.44
N SER A 941 -18.29 38.57 -15.60
CA SER A 941 -18.85 38.09 -16.87
C SER A 941 -19.04 36.57 -16.93
N VAL A 942 -18.20 35.78 -16.25
CA VAL A 942 -18.37 34.33 -16.12
C VAL A 942 -19.39 33.98 -15.02
N ASP A 943 -19.44 34.73 -13.93
CA ASP A 943 -20.45 34.54 -12.88
C ASP A 943 -21.86 34.86 -13.39
N ASP A 944 -22.04 35.91 -14.18
CA ASP A 944 -23.31 36.23 -14.84
C ASP A 944 -23.72 35.14 -15.85
N MET A 945 -22.74 34.56 -16.56
CA MET A 945 -22.98 33.45 -17.47
C MET A 945 -23.47 32.21 -16.70
N LEU A 946 -22.84 31.88 -15.57
CA LEU A 946 -23.22 30.74 -14.73
C LEU A 946 -24.56 30.95 -14.01
N GLY A 947 -24.80 32.16 -13.49
CA GLY A 947 -25.97 32.49 -12.68
C GLY A 947 -27.24 32.80 -13.50
N TYR A 948 -27.09 33.38 -14.69
CA TYR A 948 -28.22 33.80 -15.52
C TYR A 948 -28.15 33.25 -16.94
N GLY A 949 -26.98 33.35 -17.60
CA GLY A 949 -26.84 32.98 -19.02
C GLY A 949 -27.17 31.52 -19.35
N ILE A 950 -26.68 30.57 -18.55
CA ILE A 950 -26.97 29.14 -18.73
C ILE A 950 -28.41 28.82 -18.31
N PRO A 951 -28.91 29.24 -17.13
CA PRO A 951 -30.32 29.03 -16.76
C PRO A 951 -31.33 29.58 -17.78
N ASP A 952 -31.10 30.79 -18.32
CA ASP A 952 -31.96 31.38 -19.35
C ASP A 952 -31.92 30.58 -20.66
N LEU A 953 -30.75 30.03 -21.02
CA LEU A 953 -30.61 29.17 -22.18
C LEU A 953 -31.45 27.89 -22.03
N LEU A 954 -31.37 27.23 -20.87
CA LEU A 954 -32.13 26.00 -20.57
C LEU A 954 -33.63 26.25 -20.41
N LYS A 955 -34.03 27.46 -20.04
CA LYS A 955 -35.44 27.86 -19.99
C LYS A 955 -36.02 28.07 -21.39
N ASN A 956 -35.23 28.64 -22.31
CA ASN A 956 -35.67 28.99 -23.64
C ASN A 956 -35.57 27.84 -24.66
N PHE A 957 -34.64 26.91 -24.45
CA PHE A 957 -34.42 25.77 -25.34
C PHE A 957 -34.45 24.47 -24.54
N ARG A 958 -35.30 23.53 -24.95
CA ARG A 958 -35.31 22.17 -24.43
C ARG A 958 -34.24 21.32 -25.10
N ASN A 959 -33.87 20.22 -24.46
CA ASN A 959 -33.00 19.22 -25.07
C ASN A 959 -33.69 18.73 -26.37
N PRO A 960 -33.05 18.82 -27.54
CA PRO A 960 -33.66 18.43 -28.81
C PRO A 960 -33.95 16.92 -28.90
N TYR A 961 -33.46 16.14 -27.94
CA TYR A 961 -33.65 14.71 -27.82
C TYR A 961 -34.61 14.30 -26.67
N ASP A 962 -35.31 15.28 -26.04
CA ASP A 962 -36.43 15.03 -25.11
C ASP A 962 -37.76 14.82 -25.86
#